data_AF-A0A6M0BSJ7-F1
#
_entry.id   AF-A0A6M0BSJ7-F1
#
_cell.length_a   1.000
_cell.length_b   1.000
_cell.length_c   1.000
_cell.angle_alpha   90.00
_cell.angle_beta   90.00
_cell.angle_gamma   90.00
#
_symmetry.space_group_name_H-M   'P 1'
#
loop_
_entity.id
_entity.type
_entity.pdbx_description
1 polymer ?
#
loop_
_entity_poly.entity_id
_entity_poly.type
_entity_poly.pdbx_seq_one_letter_code
_entity_poly.pdbx_strand_id
1 'polypeptide(L)'
;MPTKINPLAKNSNTLDKLFYSELLHIIGLEEISKGGQKSIRRQKEGDRSLGSLIENAIRELENSKNISLREQSEKSGNSYQETLFNTALELALTWINRILFLKLLEAQLIAYHKNDKFFYLLNLEKVSSYKDLNSLFLEVLAKKPAERSPNLKNTFAKIPYLNNSLFELTPLEQQTILISNLGNEKLSVFAATVLKDRNGNKRMGEINALEYLFNFLDAYDFRIQNNAALIGLIFEKINGYKDGSFFTPGFITMYMSRETIRRAVVQRFNEVKDWNCQIIDDLYDKIDDKREANAIINSLKICDPAVGSGHFLVSALNEIIAIKSELKILLDRDGKTLRDYRVVVENDELIVTDDDGNFFEYYPKSREKQRVQEALFHEKQTIIESCLFGVDINPNSVKICPLRLWIELLKNAYYKEESNYEELEMLPNIDINIKCGNSLISRFALDNDLMLTSSKNKRVIEDYKKAVQNYRRVEDKKEKRQIVKSIEEIKGNFRTTMQGIDPKKTRLRQLEGEVFKLENQLSLFEESEKEKKARERKVAKLNKEIAKLNKEIEEIESAKIFDNAFEWRFEFPEALNDRGDFVGFDVVIGNPPYISAIAFKKLVGEPEYNYYKSQYATAKGTVDVYVYFFELGLKILRENGFLSYITPNRYLSVKYGLALRDFLIEKARFIVVGDYSNVQVFKEAATYPIVSILQKKSNQGNYCFKSFTFVDELDNFEWRKFDSKLLTYLSDRLLGFILSSKFPLTKKIVDNSVSLLNAGIINATSTAAEADAFHQYINQQDGFKLINTGTIDRYSTTWGIEPLIDKKQKYLKPFLPKNREILGENRFQLYGSKKILFAKIALGTEAFLDEEGDYASINTNCLHSF
;
A
#
# COMPACT_ATOMS: atom_id res chain seq x y z
N MET A 1 31.75 2.73 -6.20
CA MET A 1 31.90 4.20 -6.11
C MET A 1 30.61 4.84 -6.60
N PRO A 2 30.04 5.86 -5.93
CA PRO A 2 28.81 6.49 -6.41
C PRO A 2 29.14 7.33 -7.65
N THR A 3 28.69 6.87 -8.82
CA THR A 3 28.69 7.63 -10.06
C THR A 3 27.88 8.91 -9.83
N LYS A 4 28.51 10.07 -10.09
CA LYS A 4 27.87 11.38 -10.04
C LYS A 4 26.65 11.38 -10.95
N ILE A 5 25.47 11.50 -10.35
CA ILE A 5 24.19 11.70 -11.02
C ILE A 5 24.25 13.03 -11.78
N ASN A 6 23.88 13.01 -13.06
CA ASN A 6 23.90 14.17 -13.94
C ASN A 6 22.90 15.24 -13.46
N PRO A 7 23.32 16.48 -13.12
CA PRO A 7 22.43 17.53 -12.57
C PRO A 7 21.37 18.07 -13.55
N LEU A 8 21.37 17.62 -14.81
CA LEU A 8 20.41 18.05 -15.83
C LEU A 8 19.11 17.22 -15.84
N ALA A 9 19.04 16.12 -15.10
CA ALA A 9 17.80 15.38 -14.85
C ALA A 9 17.03 15.95 -13.64
N LYS A 10 16.65 17.23 -13.71
CA LYS A 10 15.74 17.82 -12.72
C LYS A 10 14.34 17.19 -12.87
N ASN A 11 13.95 16.39 -11.87
CA ASN A 11 12.60 15.91 -11.57
C ASN A 11 11.76 15.41 -12.76
N SER A 12 12.11 14.26 -13.33
CA SER A 12 11.29 13.53 -14.32
C SER A 12 9.92 13.08 -13.77
N ASN A 13 9.73 13.07 -12.44
CA ASN A 13 8.50 12.64 -11.76
C ASN A 13 7.60 13.80 -11.27
N THR A 14 7.87 15.05 -11.68
CA THR A 14 6.93 16.15 -11.39
C THR A 14 5.82 16.21 -12.42
N LEU A 15 4.58 16.06 -11.94
CA LEU A 15 3.37 16.28 -12.74
C LEU A 15 3.42 17.63 -13.45
N ASP A 16 3.26 17.62 -14.77
CA ASP A 16 2.89 18.84 -15.48
C ASP A 16 1.51 19.28 -14.97
N LYS A 17 1.52 20.32 -14.13
CA LYS A 17 0.30 20.86 -13.51
C LYS A 17 -0.68 21.38 -14.56
N LEU A 18 -0.18 21.92 -15.67
CA LEU A 18 -1.04 22.42 -16.74
C LEU A 18 -1.72 21.26 -17.47
N PHE A 19 -0.96 20.22 -17.83
CA PHE A 19 -1.52 19.00 -18.42
C PHE A 19 -2.63 18.42 -17.53
N TYR A 20 -2.33 18.24 -16.24
CA TYR A 20 -3.26 17.64 -15.30
C TYR A 20 -4.53 18.48 -15.10
N SER A 21 -4.40 19.79 -14.88
CA SER A 21 -5.56 20.66 -14.69
C SER A 21 -6.44 20.77 -15.94
N GLU A 22 -5.83 20.82 -17.13
CA GLU A 22 -6.57 20.85 -18.39
C GLU A 22 -7.25 19.50 -18.69
N LEU A 23 -6.60 18.37 -18.37
CA LEU A 23 -7.23 17.04 -18.49
C LEU A 23 -8.43 16.90 -17.55
N LEU A 24 -8.34 17.36 -16.29
CA LEU A 24 -9.48 17.36 -15.37
C LEU A 24 -10.66 18.16 -15.94
N HIS A 25 -10.38 19.32 -16.54
CA HIS A 25 -11.40 20.14 -17.21
C HIS A 25 -12.09 19.39 -18.35
N ILE A 26 -11.33 18.71 -19.21
CA ILE A 26 -11.89 17.90 -20.31
C ILE A 26 -12.75 16.74 -19.78
N ILE A 27 -12.35 16.13 -18.67
CA ILE A 27 -13.12 15.05 -18.03
C ILE A 27 -14.42 15.57 -17.38
N GLY A 28 -14.42 16.81 -16.86
CA GLY A 28 -15.54 17.41 -16.11
C GLY A 28 -15.31 17.45 -14.59
N LEU A 29 -14.04 17.48 -14.18
CA LEU A 29 -13.60 17.46 -12.79
C LEU A 29 -12.83 18.75 -12.44
N GLU A 30 -12.78 19.07 -11.14
CA GLU A 30 -11.93 20.13 -10.59
C GLU A 30 -11.19 19.67 -9.33
N GLU A 31 -9.97 20.17 -9.15
CA GLU A 31 -9.20 19.99 -7.90
C GLU A 31 -9.50 21.17 -6.96
N ILE A 32 -9.99 20.88 -5.76
CA ILE A 32 -10.19 21.87 -4.70
C ILE A 32 -9.20 21.65 -3.56
N SER A 33 -8.79 22.72 -2.90
CA SER A 33 -7.97 22.66 -1.67
C SER A 33 -8.80 23.08 -0.47
N LYS A 34 -8.95 22.20 0.53
CA LYS A 34 -9.55 22.51 1.84
C LYS A 34 -8.55 22.17 2.94
N GLY A 35 -8.10 23.17 3.70
CA GLY A 35 -7.21 22.96 4.85
C GLY A 35 -5.84 22.35 4.52
N GLY A 36 -5.33 22.56 3.30
CA GLY A 36 -4.07 21.96 2.83
C GLY A 36 -4.23 20.59 2.15
N GLN A 37 -5.40 19.95 2.27
CA GLN A 37 -5.71 18.71 1.56
C GLN A 37 -6.43 19.03 0.26
N LYS A 38 -5.90 18.50 -0.85
CA LYS A 38 -6.53 18.60 -2.17
C LYS A 38 -7.55 17.47 -2.33
N SER A 39 -8.64 17.73 -3.03
CA SER A 39 -9.60 16.70 -3.42
C SER A 39 -10.19 16.98 -4.79
N ILE A 40 -10.42 15.93 -5.57
CA ILE A 40 -11.11 16.05 -6.84
C ILE A 40 -12.60 15.88 -6.63
N ARG A 41 -13.38 16.74 -7.30
CA ARG A 41 -14.83 16.64 -7.32
C ARG A 41 -15.38 16.97 -8.70
N ARG A 42 -16.64 16.62 -8.91
CA ARG A 42 -17.44 17.12 -10.04
C ARG A 42 -17.43 18.64 -10.03
N GLN A 43 -17.33 19.27 -11.20
CA GLN A 43 -17.46 20.72 -11.35
C GLN A 43 -18.77 21.24 -10.73
N LYS A 44 -18.75 22.50 -10.26
CA LYS A 44 -19.93 23.16 -9.71
C LYS A 44 -21.02 23.29 -10.76
N GLU A 45 -22.30 23.29 -10.34
CA GLU A 45 -23.44 23.30 -11.27
C GLU A 45 -23.38 24.35 -12.37
N GLY A 46 -22.90 25.57 -12.09
CA GLY A 46 -22.77 26.63 -13.10
C GLY A 46 -21.58 26.48 -14.06
N ASP A 47 -20.60 25.65 -13.72
CA ASP A 47 -19.37 25.45 -14.50
C ASP A 47 -19.39 24.12 -15.29
N ARG A 48 -20.43 23.28 -15.07
CA ARG A 48 -20.59 22.00 -15.77
C ARG A 48 -20.89 22.23 -17.25
N SER A 49 -20.15 21.53 -18.11
CA SER A 49 -20.38 21.55 -19.55
C SER A 49 -20.77 20.16 -20.05
N LEU A 50 -21.85 20.08 -20.84
CA LEU A 50 -22.27 18.86 -21.53
C LEU A 50 -21.18 18.31 -22.48
N GLY A 51 -20.22 19.15 -22.89
CA GLY A 51 -19.04 18.74 -23.65
C GLY A 51 -18.06 17.86 -22.86
N SER A 52 -18.04 17.96 -21.54
CA SER A 52 -17.14 17.15 -20.70
C SER A 52 -17.56 15.68 -20.67
N LEU A 53 -16.59 14.78 -20.56
CA LEU A 53 -16.84 13.33 -20.62
C LEU A 53 -17.87 12.86 -19.58
N ILE A 54 -17.75 13.32 -18.33
CA ILE A 54 -18.65 12.91 -17.24
C ILE A 54 -20.07 13.43 -17.48
N GLU A 55 -20.25 14.69 -17.85
CA GLU A 55 -21.59 15.25 -18.04
C GLU A 55 -22.30 14.65 -19.26
N ASN A 56 -21.56 14.39 -20.33
CA ASN A 56 -22.06 13.69 -21.51
C ASN A 56 -22.48 12.26 -21.13
N ALA A 57 -21.66 11.54 -20.36
CA ALA A 57 -22.01 10.20 -19.87
C ALA A 57 -23.23 10.19 -18.95
N ILE A 58 -23.34 11.14 -18.01
CA ILE A 58 -24.50 11.26 -17.10
C ILE A 58 -25.78 11.44 -17.91
N ARG A 59 -25.77 12.33 -18.91
CA ARG A 59 -26.92 12.56 -19.78
C ARG A 59 -27.36 11.27 -20.48
N GLU A 60 -26.42 10.52 -21.05
CA GLU A 60 -26.77 9.25 -21.72
C GLU A 60 -27.25 8.17 -20.74
N LEU A 61 -26.68 8.10 -19.54
CA LEU A 61 -27.15 7.22 -18.47
C LEU A 61 -28.60 7.56 -18.06
N GLU A 62 -28.93 8.83 -17.91
CA GLU A 62 -30.29 9.29 -17.58
C GLU A 62 -31.28 8.94 -18.71
N ASN A 63 -30.88 9.14 -19.97
CA ASN A 63 -31.70 8.83 -21.15
C ASN A 63 -31.95 7.33 -21.31
N SER A 64 -30.97 6.49 -20.94
CA SER A 64 -31.06 5.02 -21.09
C SER A 64 -32.07 4.35 -20.15
N LYS A 65 -32.64 5.07 -19.17
CA LYS A 65 -33.58 4.56 -18.14
C LYS A 65 -33.09 3.26 -17.47
N ASN A 66 -31.81 3.21 -17.10
CA ASN A 66 -31.20 1.99 -16.61
C ASN A 66 -31.74 1.58 -15.22
N ILE A 67 -32.61 0.57 -15.20
CA ILE A 67 -33.28 0.04 -14.00
C ILE A 67 -32.24 -0.45 -12.98
N SER A 68 -31.16 -1.08 -13.46
CA SER A 68 -30.10 -1.62 -12.60
C SER A 68 -29.41 -0.55 -11.74
N LEU A 69 -29.21 0.65 -12.26
CA LEU A 69 -28.60 1.77 -11.50
C LEU A 69 -29.55 2.31 -10.43
N ARG A 70 -30.86 2.28 -10.68
CA ARG A 70 -31.86 2.68 -9.68
C ARG A 70 -31.88 1.67 -8.52
N GLU A 71 -31.90 0.38 -8.83
CA GLU A 71 -31.80 -0.68 -7.83
C GLU A 71 -30.48 -0.63 -7.03
N GLN A 72 -29.36 -0.27 -7.68
CA GLN A 72 -28.08 -0.07 -7.00
C GLN A 72 -28.10 1.13 -6.05
N SER A 73 -28.75 2.23 -6.43
CA SER A 73 -28.89 3.40 -5.54
C SER A 73 -29.70 3.06 -4.28
N GLU A 74 -30.78 2.28 -4.43
CA GLU A 74 -31.60 1.81 -3.31
C GLU A 74 -30.83 0.85 -2.38
N LYS A 75 -29.99 -0.03 -2.95
CA LYS A 75 -29.16 -0.97 -2.17
C LYS A 75 -27.96 -0.31 -1.47
N SER A 76 -27.39 0.74 -2.06
CA SER A 76 -26.20 1.42 -1.52
C SER A 76 -26.53 2.54 -0.53
N GLY A 77 -27.80 3.01 -0.50
CA GLY A 77 -28.22 4.13 0.33
C GLY A 77 -27.74 5.50 -0.18
N ASN A 78 -27.10 5.53 -1.36
CA ASN A 78 -26.64 6.76 -2.01
C ASN A 78 -27.77 7.43 -2.79
N SER A 79 -27.66 8.74 -3.01
CA SER A 79 -28.60 9.43 -3.91
C SER A 79 -28.46 8.91 -5.36
N TYR A 80 -29.55 8.95 -6.13
CA TYR A 80 -29.51 8.55 -7.54
C TYR A 80 -28.49 9.38 -8.35
N GLN A 81 -28.40 10.69 -8.08
CA GLN A 81 -27.42 11.59 -8.72
C GLN A 81 -25.96 11.25 -8.36
N GLU A 82 -25.70 10.82 -7.14
CA GLU A 82 -24.36 10.36 -6.73
C GLU A 82 -24.01 9.03 -7.38
N THR A 83 -24.98 8.12 -7.50
CA THR A 83 -24.81 6.84 -8.21
C THR A 83 -24.50 7.07 -9.69
N LEU A 84 -25.23 7.99 -10.35
CA LEU A 84 -24.97 8.41 -11.73
C LEU A 84 -23.57 8.99 -11.89
N PHE A 85 -23.16 9.91 -11.00
CA PHE A 85 -21.83 10.50 -11.05
C PHE A 85 -20.72 9.46 -10.86
N ASN A 86 -20.84 8.58 -9.86
CA ASN A 86 -19.84 7.54 -9.62
C ASN A 86 -19.73 6.57 -10.81
N THR A 87 -20.87 6.19 -11.39
CA THR A 87 -20.92 5.35 -12.61
C THR A 87 -20.27 6.05 -13.81
N ALA A 88 -20.63 7.31 -14.06
CA ALA A 88 -20.08 8.10 -15.16
C ALA A 88 -18.58 8.37 -14.98
N LEU A 89 -18.12 8.60 -13.74
CA LEU A 89 -16.71 8.74 -13.42
C LEU A 89 -15.94 7.47 -13.73
N GLU A 90 -16.44 6.30 -13.34
CA GLU A 90 -15.78 5.01 -13.62
C GLU A 90 -15.70 4.71 -15.13
N LEU A 91 -16.77 5.00 -15.88
CA LEU A 91 -16.78 4.90 -17.34
C LEU A 91 -15.79 5.89 -17.99
N ALA A 92 -15.85 7.17 -17.60
CA ALA A 92 -14.97 8.21 -18.13
C ALA A 92 -13.49 7.89 -17.86
N LEU A 93 -13.17 7.39 -16.67
CA LEU A 93 -11.83 6.90 -16.33
C LEU A 93 -11.41 5.74 -17.22
N THR A 94 -12.28 4.74 -17.40
CA THR A 94 -12.00 3.60 -18.27
C THR A 94 -11.70 4.06 -19.71
N TRP A 95 -12.47 4.99 -20.24
CA TRP A 95 -12.26 5.51 -21.59
C TRP A 95 -11.02 6.38 -21.71
N ILE A 96 -10.76 7.29 -20.77
CA ILE A 96 -9.54 8.09 -20.76
C ILE A 96 -8.30 7.20 -20.64
N ASN A 97 -8.36 6.12 -19.84
CA ASN A 97 -7.27 5.14 -19.74
C ASN A 97 -6.94 4.53 -21.11
N ARG A 98 -7.95 4.13 -21.88
CA ARG A 98 -7.79 3.60 -23.23
C ARG A 98 -7.23 4.65 -24.20
N ILE A 99 -7.68 5.90 -24.11
CA ILE A 99 -7.22 7.00 -24.98
C ILE A 99 -5.76 7.35 -24.68
N LEU A 100 -5.37 7.46 -23.41
CA LEU A 100 -3.99 7.75 -23.02
C LEU A 100 -3.05 6.60 -23.39
N PHE A 101 -3.49 5.35 -23.21
CA PHE A 101 -2.73 4.20 -23.69
C PHE A 101 -2.55 4.23 -25.22
N LEU A 102 -3.62 4.56 -25.96
CA LEU A 102 -3.54 4.72 -27.41
C LEU A 102 -2.57 5.82 -27.82
N LYS A 103 -2.53 6.94 -27.08
CA LYS A 103 -1.61 8.04 -27.37
C LYS A 103 -0.15 7.63 -27.16
N LEU A 104 0.14 6.82 -26.14
CA LEU A 104 1.46 6.24 -25.94
C LEU A 104 1.82 5.26 -27.07
N LEU A 105 0.90 4.36 -27.42
CA LEU A 105 1.09 3.43 -28.54
C LEU A 105 1.35 4.19 -29.85
N GLU A 106 0.57 5.23 -30.12
CA GLU A 106 0.73 6.10 -31.28
C GLU A 106 2.13 6.71 -31.33
N ALA A 107 2.57 7.35 -30.23
CA ALA A 107 3.89 7.96 -30.12
C ALA A 107 5.02 6.96 -30.39
N GLN A 108 4.86 5.73 -29.89
CA GLN A 108 5.84 4.67 -30.09
C GLN A 108 5.86 4.12 -31.51
N LEU A 109 4.69 3.91 -32.12
CA LEU A 109 4.60 3.51 -33.53
C LEU A 109 5.21 4.60 -34.44
N ILE A 110 4.93 5.88 -34.18
CA ILE A 110 5.54 7.01 -34.88
C ILE A 110 7.07 6.96 -34.76
N ALA A 111 7.61 6.68 -33.56
CA ALA A 111 9.05 6.55 -33.36
C ALA A 111 9.66 5.38 -34.17
N TYR A 112 9.01 4.21 -34.15
CA TYR A 112 9.47 3.02 -34.88
C TYR A 112 9.52 3.21 -36.39
N HIS A 113 8.66 4.08 -36.92
CA HIS A 113 8.50 4.34 -38.36
C HIS A 113 9.01 5.72 -38.78
N LYS A 114 10.03 6.26 -38.11
CA LYS A 114 10.73 7.51 -38.48
C LYS A 114 9.78 8.70 -38.68
N ASN A 115 8.81 8.85 -37.78
CA ASN A 115 7.78 9.88 -37.79
C ASN A 115 6.80 9.86 -38.99
N ASP A 116 6.53 8.68 -39.57
CA ASP A 116 5.51 8.51 -40.61
C ASP A 116 4.12 8.95 -40.11
N LYS A 117 3.51 9.87 -40.85
CA LYS A 117 2.18 10.45 -40.56
C LYS A 117 1.06 9.41 -40.57
N PHE A 118 1.26 8.27 -41.24
CA PHE A 118 0.29 7.18 -41.21
C PHE A 118 0.05 6.64 -39.79
N PHE A 119 0.99 6.77 -38.87
CA PHE A 119 0.83 6.25 -37.51
C PHE A 119 0.16 7.23 -36.53
N TYR A 120 -0.23 8.42 -36.99
CA TYR A 120 -1.07 9.33 -36.21
C TYR A 120 -2.51 8.79 -36.22
N LEU A 121 -3.00 8.37 -35.07
CA LEU A 121 -4.23 7.62 -34.84
C LEU A 121 -5.36 8.52 -34.33
N LEU A 122 -5.09 9.32 -33.30
CA LEU A 122 -6.06 10.11 -32.56
C LEU A 122 -6.24 11.49 -33.20
N ASN A 123 -6.81 11.52 -34.40
CA ASN A 123 -7.17 12.75 -35.10
C ASN A 123 -8.54 12.61 -35.78
N LEU A 124 -9.14 13.75 -36.14
CA LEU A 124 -10.48 13.77 -36.75
C LEU A 124 -10.54 13.19 -38.17
N GLU A 125 -9.41 13.04 -38.87
CA GLU A 125 -9.40 12.41 -40.20
C GLU A 125 -9.68 10.91 -40.11
N LYS A 126 -9.17 10.24 -39.08
CA LYS A 126 -9.38 8.81 -38.84
C LYS A 126 -10.47 8.48 -37.83
N VAL A 127 -10.65 9.34 -36.83
CA VAL A 127 -11.58 9.15 -35.71
C VAL A 127 -12.44 10.41 -35.62
N SER A 128 -13.51 10.45 -36.41
CA SER A 128 -14.37 11.62 -36.53
C SER A 128 -15.43 11.73 -35.44
N SER A 129 -15.66 10.64 -34.70
CA SER A 129 -16.72 10.54 -33.69
C SER A 129 -16.36 9.57 -32.56
N TYR A 130 -17.09 9.64 -31.45
CA TYR A 130 -16.97 8.66 -30.36
C TYR A 130 -17.34 7.22 -30.80
N LYS A 131 -18.14 7.07 -31.86
CA LYS A 131 -18.43 5.77 -32.47
C LYS A 131 -17.19 5.18 -33.16
N ASP A 132 -16.43 6.01 -33.85
CA ASP A 132 -15.17 5.58 -34.48
C ASP A 132 -14.14 5.22 -33.41
N LEU A 133 -14.10 5.99 -32.31
CA LEU A 133 -13.24 5.71 -31.16
C LEU A 133 -13.61 4.38 -30.48
N ASN A 134 -14.90 4.10 -30.32
CA ASN A 134 -15.37 2.80 -29.82
C ASN A 134 -14.98 1.65 -30.76
N SER A 135 -15.06 1.87 -32.08
CA SER A 135 -14.65 0.89 -33.09
C SER A 135 -13.14 0.64 -33.02
N LEU A 136 -12.34 1.68 -32.80
CA LEU A 136 -10.90 1.56 -32.58
C LEU A 136 -10.60 0.69 -31.34
N PHE A 137 -11.32 0.88 -30.23
CA PHE A 137 -11.19 0.04 -29.04
C PHE A 137 -11.58 -1.43 -29.29
N LEU A 138 -12.81 -1.66 -29.74
CA LEU A 138 -13.43 -2.98 -29.69
C LEU A 138 -13.33 -3.79 -30.99
N GLU A 139 -13.01 -3.15 -32.11
CA GLU A 139 -12.94 -3.80 -33.42
C GLU A 139 -11.55 -3.77 -34.06
N VAL A 140 -10.70 -2.79 -33.72
CA VAL A 140 -9.33 -2.72 -34.26
C VAL A 140 -8.32 -3.31 -33.30
N LEU A 141 -8.24 -2.80 -32.07
CA LEU A 141 -7.24 -3.24 -31.07
C LEU A 141 -7.61 -4.57 -30.41
N ALA A 142 -8.90 -4.89 -30.39
CA ALA A 142 -9.44 -6.09 -29.78
C ALA A 142 -9.75 -7.23 -30.77
N LYS A 143 -9.44 -7.08 -32.07
CA LYS A 143 -9.59 -8.16 -33.08
C LYS A 143 -8.36 -8.25 -34.00
N LYS A 144 -8.04 -9.46 -34.45
CA LYS A 144 -6.95 -9.72 -35.40
C LYS A 144 -7.23 -9.03 -36.75
N PRO A 145 -6.22 -8.56 -37.51
CA PRO A 145 -6.42 -7.88 -38.79
C PRO A 145 -7.34 -8.62 -39.77
N ALA A 146 -7.24 -9.95 -39.82
CA ALA A 146 -8.07 -10.80 -40.68
C ALA A 146 -9.59 -10.70 -40.38
N GLU A 147 -9.95 -10.46 -39.12
CA GLU A 147 -11.34 -10.42 -38.62
C GLU A 147 -11.99 -9.02 -38.72
N ARG A 148 -11.21 -8.00 -39.10
CA ARG A 148 -11.68 -6.62 -39.21
C ARG A 148 -12.60 -6.44 -40.41
N SER A 149 -13.57 -5.53 -40.29
CA SER A 149 -14.43 -5.16 -41.41
C SER A 149 -13.59 -4.50 -42.54
N PRO A 150 -14.03 -4.57 -43.81
CA PRO A 150 -13.26 -4.06 -44.95
C PRO A 150 -12.85 -2.58 -44.82
N ASN A 151 -13.73 -1.74 -44.26
CA ASN A 151 -13.43 -0.32 -44.06
C ASN A 151 -12.30 -0.12 -43.03
N LEU A 152 -12.35 -0.84 -41.90
CA LEU A 152 -11.33 -0.75 -40.85
C LEU A 152 -9.99 -1.34 -41.30
N LYS A 153 -9.99 -2.34 -42.19
CA LYS A 153 -8.78 -2.89 -42.80
C LYS A 153 -8.00 -1.84 -43.59
N ASN A 154 -8.68 -0.89 -44.23
CA ASN A 154 -8.00 0.17 -44.98
C ASN A 154 -7.51 1.28 -44.05
N THR A 155 -8.38 1.81 -43.19
CA THR A 155 -8.07 2.96 -42.32
C THR A 155 -7.04 2.64 -41.24
N PHE A 156 -7.07 1.41 -40.69
CA PHE A 156 -6.21 0.97 -39.58
C PHE A 156 -5.38 -0.27 -39.95
N ALA A 157 -4.99 -0.40 -41.22
CA ALA A 157 -4.25 -1.55 -41.75
C ALA A 157 -3.02 -1.92 -40.91
N LYS A 158 -2.20 -0.91 -40.57
CA LYS A 158 -0.91 -1.09 -39.88
C LYS A 158 -1.00 -0.99 -38.36
N ILE A 159 -2.22 -0.99 -37.80
CA ILE A 159 -2.44 -0.87 -36.36
C ILE A 159 -2.55 -2.27 -35.76
N PRO A 160 -1.75 -2.59 -34.74
CA PRO A 160 -1.66 -3.95 -34.22
C PRO A 160 -2.93 -4.37 -33.47
N TYR A 161 -3.09 -5.69 -33.37
CA TYR A 161 -3.96 -6.33 -32.38
C TYR A 161 -3.17 -6.45 -31.08
N LEU A 162 -3.74 -6.10 -29.93
CA LEU A 162 -3.01 -6.07 -28.66
C LEU A 162 -3.42 -7.15 -27.64
N ASN A 163 -4.43 -7.98 -27.95
CA ASN A 163 -4.90 -9.10 -27.09
C ASN A 163 -5.02 -8.76 -25.59
N ASN A 164 -5.48 -7.57 -25.24
CA ASN A 164 -5.41 -7.06 -23.87
C ASN A 164 -6.82 -6.87 -23.28
N SER A 165 -7.00 -7.25 -22.01
CA SER A 165 -8.23 -7.02 -21.23
C SER A 165 -8.60 -5.54 -21.10
N LEU A 166 -7.66 -4.60 -21.27
CA LEU A 166 -7.92 -3.15 -21.34
C LEU A 166 -8.94 -2.78 -22.42
N PHE A 167 -8.93 -3.48 -23.57
CA PHE A 167 -9.82 -3.23 -24.70
C PHE A 167 -10.96 -4.26 -24.80
N GLU A 168 -11.20 -5.02 -23.73
CA GLU A 168 -12.41 -5.82 -23.58
C GLU A 168 -13.53 -5.00 -22.93
N LEU A 169 -14.77 -5.38 -23.21
CA LEU A 169 -15.95 -4.77 -22.60
C LEU A 169 -15.96 -5.05 -21.09
N THR A 170 -15.90 -3.99 -20.29
CA THR A 170 -16.03 -4.10 -18.84
C THR A 170 -17.45 -4.49 -18.42
N PRO A 171 -17.67 -5.10 -17.24
CA PRO A 171 -19.02 -5.40 -16.75
C PRO A 171 -19.92 -4.15 -16.71
N LEU A 172 -19.36 -2.99 -16.35
CA LEU A 172 -20.09 -1.74 -16.30
C LEU A 172 -20.54 -1.29 -17.69
N GLU A 173 -19.65 -1.32 -18.69
CA GLU A 173 -19.97 -1.02 -20.09
C GLU A 173 -21.02 -1.98 -20.67
N GLN A 174 -21.00 -3.25 -20.28
CA GLN A 174 -22.00 -4.24 -20.71
C GLN A 174 -23.39 -3.96 -20.11
N GLN A 175 -23.44 -3.42 -18.89
CA GLN A 175 -24.68 -3.15 -18.17
C GLN A 175 -25.24 -1.75 -18.44
N THR A 176 -24.42 -0.81 -18.94
CA THR A 176 -24.76 0.61 -19.03
C THR A 176 -24.62 1.16 -20.46
N ILE A 177 -23.62 2.00 -20.70
CA ILE A 177 -23.37 2.69 -21.98
C ILE A 177 -21.94 2.43 -22.44
N LEU A 178 -21.74 2.56 -23.75
CA LEU A 178 -20.42 2.58 -24.38
C LEU A 178 -20.03 4.02 -24.72
N ILE A 179 -18.74 4.26 -24.95
CA ILE A 179 -18.29 5.59 -25.39
C ILE A 179 -18.97 6.03 -26.69
N SER A 180 -19.37 5.08 -27.55
CA SER A 180 -20.11 5.38 -28.79
C SER A 180 -21.47 6.07 -28.57
N ASN A 181 -22.02 6.02 -27.35
CA ASN A 181 -23.27 6.69 -27.02
C ASN A 181 -23.08 8.20 -26.78
N LEU A 182 -21.86 8.66 -26.52
CA LEU A 182 -21.60 10.07 -26.23
C LEU A 182 -21.88 10.96 -27.46
N GLY A 183 -22.46 12.13 -27.21
CA GLY A 183 -22.75 13.12 -28.24
C GLY A 183 -21.53 13.96 -28.63
N ASN A 184 -21.52 14.50 -29.85
CA ASN A 184 -20.49 15.42 -30.36
C ASN A 184 -20.68 16.86 -29.85
N GLU A 185 -20.74 17.01 -28.54
CA GLU A 185 -20.95 18.28 -27.85
C GLU A 185 -19.72 19.19 -27.93
N LYS A 186 -19.94 20.49 -27.68
CA LYS A 186 -18.85 21.47 -27.57
C LYS A 186 -18.42 21.66 -26.13
N LEU A 187 -17.13 21.92 -25.93
CA LEU A 187 -16.53 22.24 -24.64
C LEU A 187 -15.77 23.56 -24.74
N SER A 188 -15.95 24.42 -23.75
CA SER A 188 -15.17 25.65 -23.60
C SER A 188 -13.70 25.33 -23.37
N VAL A 189 -12.81 26.03 -24.08
CA VAL A 189 -11.36 25.84 -23.94
C VAL A 189 -10.88 26.32 -22.57
N PHE A 190 -10.02 25.51 -21.93
CA PHE A 190 -9.47 25.84 -20.63
C PHE A 190 -8.65 27.14 -20.68
N ALA A 191 -8.85 28.03 -19.69
CA ALA A 191 -8.23 29.36 -19.70
C ALA A 191 -6.68 29.33 -19.75
N ALA A 192 -6.07 28.29 -19.16
CA ALA A 192 -4.63 28.09 -19.18
C ALA A 192 -4.19 27.04 -20.22
N THR A 193 -4.99 26.82 -21.27
CA THR A 193 -4.72 25.81 -22.30
C THR A 193 -3.32 25.92 -22.90
N VAL A 194 -2.74 24.76 -23.21
CA VAL A 194 -1.52 24.65 -24.02
C VAL A 194 -1.76 25.02 -25.50
N LEU A 195 -3.02 24.96 -25.96
CA LEU A 195 -3.38 25.17 -27.36
C LEU A 195 -3.23 26.63 -27.77
N LYS A 196 -2.60 26.83 -28.92
CA LYS A 196 -2.39 28.16 -29.52
C LYS A 196 -3.18 28.32 -30.82
N ASP A 197 -3.63 29.53 -31.07
CA ASP A 197 -4.21 29.94 -32.35
C ASP A 197 -3.11 30.18 -33.41
N ARG A 198 -3.53 30.52 -34.64
CA ARG A 198 -2.60 30.79 -35.76
C ARG A 198 -1.66 31.97 -35.51
N ASN A 199 -2.01 32.86 -34.58
CA ASN A 199 -1.22 34.02 -34.21
C ASN A 199 -0.30 33.75 -33.00
N GLY A 200 -0.31 32.51 -32.47
CA GLY A 200 0.47 32.10 -31.31
C GLY A 200 -0.15 32.46 -29.96
N ASN A 201 -1.36 33.03 -29.93
CA ASN A 201 -2.10 33.33 -28.69
C ASN A 201 -2.83 32.09 -28.19
N LYS A 202 -3.17 32.05 -26.89
CA LYS A 202 -3.96 30.95 -26.34
C LYS A 202 -5.32 30.86 -27.03
N ARG A 203 -5.72 29.65 -27.44
CA ARG A 203 -7.00 29.42 -28.10
C ARG A 203 -8.14 29.72 -27.10
N MET A 204 -9.19 30.38 -27.59
CA MET A 204 -10.37 30.77 -26.80
C MET A 204 -11.65 30.30 -27.48
N GLY A 205 -12.75 30.28 -26.72
CA GLY A 205 -14.08 29.91 -27.21
C GLY A 205 -14.43 28.45 -26.97
N GLU A 206 -15.33 27.90 -27.78
CA GLU A 206 -15.79 26.52 -27.68
C GLU A 206 -15.35 25.71 -28.90
N ILE A 207 -14.90 24.48 -28.65
CA ILE A 207 -14.47 23.52 -29.68
C ILE A 207 -15.27 22.24 -29.47
N ASN A 208 -15.47 21.44 -30.52
CA ASN A 208 -15.97 20.08 -30.35
C ASN A 208 -15.10 19.32 -29.32
N ALA A 209 -15.72 18.64 -28.36
CA ALA A 209 -15.02 18.05 -27.24
C ALA A 209 -14.00 16.97 -27.64
N LEU A 210 -14.32 16.16 -28.66
CA LEU A 210 -13.42 15.13 -29.18
C LEU A 210 -12.22 15.77 -29.90
N GLU A 211 -12.46 16.79 -30.73
CA GLU A 211 -11.40 17.60 -31.35
C GLU A 211 -10.49 18.22 -30.28
N TYR A 212 -11.09 18.78 -29.22
CA TYR A 212 -10.34 19.41 -28.15
C TYR A 212 -9.43 18.40 -27.44
N LEU A 213 -9.96 17.23 -27.09
CA LEU A 213 -9.18 16.16 -26.47
C LEU A 213 -7.97 15.74 -27.33
N PHE A 214 -8.17 15.53 -28.64
CA PHE A 214 -7.07 15.15 -29.53
C PHE A 214 -6.03 16.24 -29.69
N ASN A 215 -6.44 17.48 -29.95
CA ASN A 215 -5.53 18.62 -30.05
C ASN A 215 -4.74 18.80 -28.74
N PHE A 216 -5.41 18.66 -27.60
CA PHE A 216 -4.79 18.73 -26.27
C PHE A 216 -3.70 17.67 -26.11
N LEU A 217 -3.98 16.41 -26.44
CA LEU A 217 -3.00 15.32 -26.34
C LEU A 217 -1.85 15.49 -27.34
N ASP A 218 -2.11 15.98 -28.56
CA ASP A 218 -1.09 16.24 -29.58
C ASP A 218 -0.11 17.36 -29.19
N ALA A 219 -0.52 18.26 -28.31
CA ALA A 219 0.32 19.35 -27.84
C ALA A 219 1.44 18.91 -26.88
N TYR A 220 1.41 17.66 -26.39
CA TYR A 220 2.42 17.09 -25.49
C TYR A 220 3.20 15.97 -26.17
N ASP A 221 4.50 15.87 -25.90
CA ASP A 221 5.35 14.84 -26.49
C ASP A 221 5.32 13.54 -25.67
N PHE A 222 4.50 12.59 -26.13
CA PHE A 222 4.36 11.26 -25.53
C PHE A 222 5.54 10.31 -25.83
N ARG A 223 6.51 10.69 -26.68
CA ARG A 223 7.68 9.85 -27.04
C ARG A 223 8.77 9.84 -25.97
N ILE A 224 8.78 10.83 -25.07
CA ILE A 224 9.79 10.94 -24.01
C ILE A 224 9.56 9.82 -22.97
N GLN A 225 10.64 9.12 -22.58
CA GLN A 225 10.61 7.93 -21.70
C GLN A 225 9.89 8.15 -20.34
N ASN A 226 9.75 9.39 -19.88
CA ASN A 226 9.19 9.76 -18.56
C ASN A 226 7.65 9.77 -18.47
N ASN A 227 6.91 9.55 -19.56
CA ASN A 227 5.46 9.73 -19.58
C ASN A 227 4.67 8.60 -18.88
N ALA A 228 5.27 7.42 -18.71
CA ALA A 228 4.63 6.29 -18.02
C ALA A 228 4.40 6.58 -16.52
N ALA A 229 5.42 7.15 -15.85
CA ALA A 229 5.31 7.60 -14.47
C ALA A 229 4.31 8.77 -14.32
N LEU A 230 4.30 9.71 -15.28
CA LEU A 230 3.35 10.82 -15.32
C LEU A 230 1.90 10.34 -15.42
N ILE A 231 1.61 9.40 -16.32
CA ILE A 231 0.28 8.85 -16.53
C ILE A 231 -0.18 8.05 -15.29
N GLY A 232 0.71 7.25 -14.70
CA GLY A 232 0.45 6.60 -13.42
C GLY A 232 0.07 7.61 -12.34
N LEU A 233 0.81 8.72 -12.24
CA LEU A 233 0.56 9.78 -11.27
C LEU A 233 -0.75 10.54 -11.50
N ILE A 234 -1.16 10.74 -12.75
CA ILE A 234 -2.47 11.33 -13.11
C ILE A 234 -3.60 10.42 -12.65
N PHE A 235 -3.51 9.13 -12.95
CA PHE A 235 -4.54 8.17 -12.56
C PHE A 235 -4.63 8.00 -11.05
N GLU A 236 -3.48 7.96 -10.38
CA GLU A 236 -3.41 7.95 -8.92
C GLU A 236 -4.05 9.19 -8.31
N LYS A 237 -3.80 10.38 -8.86
CA LYS A 237 -4.46 11.59 -8.37
C LYS A 237 -5.96 11.56 -8.62
N ILE A 238 -6.41 11.13 -9.80
CA ILE A 238 -7.85 11.05 -10.08
C ILE A 238 -8.56 10.10 -9.12
N ASN A 239 -7.92 9.01 -8.70
CA ASN A 239 -8.52 8.00 -7.81
C ASN A 239 -8.24 8.22 -6.31
N GLY A 240 -7.07 8.73 -5.94
CA GLY A 240 -6.55 8.67 -4.58
C GLY A 240 -7.13 9.69 -3.60
N TYR A 241 -7.79 10.74 -4.10
CA TYR A 241 -8.34 11.77 -3.23
C TYR A 241 -9.66 11.40 -2.53
N LYS A 242 -10.32 10.29 -2.90
CA LYS A 242 -11.47 9.77 -2.12
C LYS A 242 -11.04 8.86 -0.96
N ASP A 243 -9.92 8.13 -1.09
CA ASP A 243 -9.59 6.99 -0.21
C ASP A 243 -8.30 7.13 0.63
N GLY A 244 -7.57 8.25 0.50
CA GLY A 244 -6.37 8.52 1.29
C GLY A 244 -5.11 7.77 0.85
N SER A 245 -5.05 7.37 -0.43
CA SER A 245 -3.83 6.82 -1.03
C SER A 245 -2.84 7.95 -1.37
N PHE A 246 -1.60 7.81 -0.90
CA PHE A 246 -0.54 8.80 -1.13
C PHE A 246 0.52 8.26 -2.10
N PHE A 247 0.84 9.06 -3.11
CA PHE A 247 1.91 8.75 -4.07
C PHE A 247 3.25 8.64 -3.36
N THR A 248 3.95 7.52 -3.59
CA THR A 248 5.32 7.35 -3.10
C THR A 248 6.28 7.92 -4.15
N PRO A 249 7.12 8.91 -3.82
CA PRO A 249 8.07 9.47 -4.78
C PRO A 249 9.00 8.42 -5.40
N GLY A 250 9.28 8.57 -6.70
CA GLY A 250 10.06 7.59 -7.47
C GLY A 250 11.46 7.30 -6.91
N PHE A 251 12.12 8.28 -6.29
CA PHE A 251 13.43 8.03 -5.67
C PHE A 251 13.33 7.08 -4.46
N ILE A 252 12.20 7.08 -3.74
CA ILE A 252 11.98 6.18 -2.60
C ILE A 252 11.61 4.79 -3.09
N THR A 253 10.70 4.67 -4.06
CA THR A 253 10.35 3.37 -4.66
C THR A 253 11.59 2.71 -5.28
N MET A 254 12.39 3.48 -6.01
CA MET A 254 13.68 3.04 -6.55
C MET A 254 14.63 2.57 -5.44
N TYR A 255 14.86 3.37 -4.40
CA TYR A 255 15.74 2.99 -3.28
C TYR A 255 15.26 1.70 -2.58
N MET A 256 13.97 1.63 -2.24
CA MET A 256 13.37 0.49 -1.55
C MET A 256 13.48 -0.77 -2.41
N SER A 257 13.15 -0.70 -3.70
CA SER A 257 13.26 -1.82 -4.63
C SER A 257 14.72 -2.24 -4.81
N ARG A 258 15.63 -1.30 -5.04
CA ARG A 258 17.08 -1.57 -5.20
C ARG A 258 17.66 -2.32 -4.01
N GLU A 259 17.44 -1.81 -2.80
CA GLU A 259 17.99 -2.44 -1.61
C GLU A 259 17.35 -3.80 -1.32
N THR A 260 16.04 -3.94 -1.51
CA THR A 260 15.31 -5.15 -1.13
C THR A 260 15.50 -6.27 -2.16
N ILE A 261 15.35 -5.98 -3.44
CA ILE A 261 15.43 -6.97 -4.52
C ILE A 261 16.84 -7.55 -4.63
N ARG A 262 17.90 -6.72 -4.53
CA ARG A 262 19.28 -7.22 -4.57
C ARG A 262 19.55 -8.24 -3.46
N ARG A 263 19.06 -8.00 -2.24
CA ARG A 263 19.19 -8.93 -1.12
C ARG A 263 18.39 -10.21 -1.34
N ALA A 264 17.18 -10.09 -1.90
CA ALA A 264 16.35 -11.23 -2.24
C ALA A 264 16.99 -12.12 -3.31
N VAL A 265 17.63 -11.52 -4.32
CA VAL A 265 18.40 -12.25 -5.34
C VAL A 265 19.53 -13.03 -4.69
N VAL A 266 20.40 -12.38 -3.90
CA VAL A 266 21.50 -13.06 -3.19
C VAL A 266 20.98 -14.19 -2.31
N GLN A 267 19.95 -13.93 -1.51
CA GLN A 267 19.34 -14.93 -0.63
C GLN A 267 18.80 -16.12 -1.42
N ARG A 268 18.15 -15.88 -2.57
CA ARG A 268 17.60 -16.95 -3.42
C ARG A 268 18.71 -17.80 -4.05
N PHE A 269 19.81 -17.19 -4.49
CA PHE A 269 20.98 -17.95 -4.96
C PHE A 269 21.58 -18.81 -3.84
N ASN A 270 21.74 -18.25 -2.63
CA ASN A 270 22.25 -19.01 -1.49
C ASN A 270 21.37 -20.22 -1.16
N GLU A 271 20.04 -20.08 -1.26
CA GLU A 271 19.10 -21.19 -1.01
C GLU A 271 19.13 -22.27 -2.11
N VAL A 272 19.23 -21.88 -3.38
CA VAL A 272 19.18 -22.83 -4.50
C VAL A 272 20.53 -23.51 -4.73
N LYS A 273 21.63 -22.78 -4.55
CA LYS A 273 22.99 -23.23 -4.85
C LYS A 273 23.80 -23.65 -3.64
N ASP A 274 23.25 -23.50 -2.43
CA ASP A 274 23.98 -23.68 -1.16
C ASP A 274 25.27 -22.83 -1.10
N TRP A 275 25.14 -21.58 -1.54
CA TRP A 275 26.22 -20.59 -1.52
C TRP A 275 26.17 -19.73 -0.26
N ASN A 276 27.26 -19.00 0.00
CA ASN A 276 27.37 -18.04 1.10
C ASN A 276 27.75 -16.63 0.57
N CYS A 277 27.05 -16.18 -0.46
CA CYS A 277 27.22 -14.84 -1.03
C CYS A 277 26.55 -13.78 -0.14
N GLN A 278 27.15 -12.60 -0.05
CA GLN A 278 26.67 -11.47 0.76
C GLN A 278 26.18 -10.32 -0.11
N ILE A 279 26.77 -10.14 -1.28
CA ILE A 279 26.44 -9.08 -2.25
C ILE A 279 26.28 -9.65 -3.67
N ILE A 280 25.73 -8.82 -4.57
CA ILE A 280 25.53 -9.20 -5.98
C ILE A 280 26.86 -9.51 -6.68
N ASP A 281 27.94 -8.79 -6.35
CA ASP A 281 29.28 -9.01 -6.92
C ASP A 281 29.78 -10.44 -6.65
N ASP A 282 29.51 -11.00 -5.45
CA ASP A 282 29.88 -12.38 -5.12
C ASP A 282 29.17 -13.42 -6.00
N LEU A 283 27.99 -13.08 -6.55
CA LEU A 283 27.26 -13.94 -7.49
C LEU A 283 27.90 -13.90 -8.87
N TYR A 284 28.31 -12.70 -9.32
CA TYR A 284 28.94 -12.51 -10.63
C TYR A 284 30.11 -13.47 -10.82
N ASP A 285 30.98 -13.58 -9.82
CA ASP A 285 32.17 -14.42 -9.85
C ASP A 285 31.88 -15.94 -9.81
N LYS A 286 30.66 -16.34 -9.43
CA LYS A 286 30.27 -17.76 -9.26
C LYS A 286 29.27 -18.28 -10.30
N ILE A 287 28.68 -17.41 -11.11
CA ILE A 287 27.70 -17.83 -12.11
C ILE A 287 28.42 -18.47 -13.30
N ASP A 288 28.35 -19.80 -13.38
CA ASP A 288 28.84 -20.56 -14.52
C ASP A 288 27.75 -20.75 -15.59
N ASP A 289 26.55 -21.18 -15.17
CA ASP A 289 25.38 -21.36 -16.05
C ASP A 289 24.46 -20.14 -16.02
N LYS A 290 24.50 -19.36 -17.09
CA LYS A 290 23.70 -18.14 -17.25
C LYS A 290 22.20 -18.42 -17.41
N ARG A 291 21.82 -19.54 -18.03
CA ARG A 291 20.39 -19.88 -18.23
C ARG A 291 19.78 -20.30 -16.90
N GLU A 292 20.51 -21.10 -16.13
CA GLU A 292 20.10 -21.47 -14.78
C GLU A 292 20.01 -20.24 -13.87
N ALA A 293 21.03 -19.38 -13.87
CA ALA A 293 21.02 -18.13 -13.09
C ALA A 293 19.84 -17.21 -13.46
N ASN A 294 19.54 -17.09 -14.76
CA ASN A 294 18.37 -16.35 -15.22
C ASN A 294 17.06 -16.96 -14.68
N ALA A 295 16.92 -18.28 -14.72
CA ALA A 295 15.76 -19.00 -14.20
C ALA A 295 15.60 -18.86 -12.67
N ILE A 296 16.71 -18.84 -11.92
CA ILE A 296 16.70 -18.60 -10.46
C ILE A 296 16.08 -17.23 -10.16
N ILE A 297 16.51 -16.17 -10.87
CA ILE A 297 15.91 -14.84 -10.68
C ILE A 297 14.43 -14.81 -11.11
N ASN A 298 14.08 -15.49 -12.21
CA ASN A 298 12.69 -15.59 -12.67
C ASN A 298 11.77 -16.43 -11.76
N SER A 299 12.33 -17.06 -10.73
CA SER A 299 11.58 -17.80 -9.71
C SER A 299 11.17 -16.95 -8.50
N LEU A 300 11.71 -15.73 -8.36
CA LEU A 300 11.39 -14.82 -7.27
C LEU A 300 9.90 -14.47 -7.27
N LYS A 301 9.32 -14.26 -6.09
CA LYS A 301 7.94 -13.85 -5.86
C LYS A 301 7.92 -12.59 -5.00
N ILE A 302 7.46 -11.48 -5.56
CA ILE A 302 7.45 -10.15 -4.96
C ILE A 302 6.00 -9.69 -4.88
N CYS A 303 5.53 -9.34 -3.69
CA CYS A 303 4.15 -8.95 -3.44
C CYS A 303 4.03 -7.56 -2.83
N ASP A 304 3.10 -6.76 -3.35
CA ASP A 304 2.58 -5.58 -2.66
C ASP A 304 1.13 -5.83 -2.17
N PRO A 305 0.87 -5.93 -0.86
CA PRO A 305 -0.46 -6.22 -0.31
C PRO A 305 -1.39 -5.00 -0.26
N ALA A 306 -0.90 -3.82 -0.66
CA ALA A 306 -1.67 -2.58 -0.83
C ALA A 306 -1.13 -1.83 -2.06
N VAL A 307 -1.20 -2.50 -3.22
CA VAL A 307 -0.43 -2.18 -4.43
C VAL A 307 -0.72 -0.79 -5.03
N GLY A 308 -1.90 -0.25 -4.78
CA GLY A 308 -2.34 1.00 -5.41
C GLY A 308 -2.22 0.91 -6.93
N SER A 309 -1.52 1.88 -7.51
CA SER A 309 -1.24 1.94 -8.95
C SER A 309 -0.10 1.05 -9.43
N GLY A 310 0.57 0.30 -8.56
CA GLY A 310 1.66 -0.60 -8.94
C GLY A 310 3.02 0.04 -9.12
N HIS A 311 3.29 1.22 -8.52
CA HIS A 311 4.59 1.87 -8.63
C HIS A 311 5.74 0.97 -8.15
N PHE A 312 5.62 0.36 -6.97
CA PHE A 312 6.65 -0.56 -6.45
C PHE A 312 6.90 -1.76 -7.37
N LEU A 313 5.86 -2.27 -8.04
CA LEU A 313 6.00 -3.40 -8.97
C LEU A 313 6.80 -2.99 -10.22
N VAL A 314 6.60 -1.79 -10.75
CA VAL A 314 7.40 -1.24 -11.86
C VAL A 314 8.85 -1.00 -11.43
N SER A 315 9.08 -0.40 -10.25
CA SER A 315 10.44 -0.20 -9.72
C SER A 315 11.15 -1.55 -9.49
N ALA A 316 10.43 -2.57 -9.02
CA ALA A 316 10.98 -3.92 -8.86
C ALA A 316 11.30 -4.57 -10.22
N LEU A 317 10.43 -4.43 -11.23
CA LEU A 317 10.68 -4.89 -12.60
C LEU A 317 11.98 -4.29 -13.15
N ASN A 318 12.13 -2.97 -13.06
CA ASN A 318 13.28 -2.24 -13.58
C ASN A 318 14.58 -2.67 -12.88
N GLU A 319 14.56 -2.82 -11.55
CA GLU A 319 15.72 -3.28 -10.79
C GLU A 319 16.10 -4.73 -11.15
N ILE A 320 15.14 -5.64 -11.34
CA ILE A 320 15.45 -7.03 -11.74
C ILE A 320 16.15 -7.06 -13.10
N ILE A 321 15.66 -6.29 -14.08
CA ILE A 321 16.30 -6.21 -15.40
C ILE A 321 17.73 -5.65 -15.28
N ALA A 322 17.94 -4.60 -14.47
CA ALA A 322 19.26 -4.04 -14.23
C ALA A 322 20.22 -5.05 -13.57
N ILE A 323 19.76 -5.80 -12.57
CA ILE A 323 20.53 -6.88 -11.94
C ILE A 323 20.90 -7.96 -12.96
N LYS A 324 19.97 -8.35 -13.85
CA LYS A 324 20.26 -9.34 -14.91
C LYS A 324 21.31 -8.84 -15.90
N SER A 325 21.29 -7.55 -16.23
CA SER A 325 22.32 -6.92 -17.07
C SER A 325 23.69 -6.89 -16.36
N GLU A 326 23.72 -6.51 -15.07
CA GLU A 326 24.91 -6.48 -14.22
C GLU A 326 25.56 -7.86 -14.09
N LEU A 327 24.75 -8.90 -13.86
CA LEU A 327 25.19 -10.30 -13.79
C LEU A 327 25.47 -10.93 -15.15
N LYS A 328 25.28 -10.20 -16.26
CA LYS A 328 25.47 -10.68 -17.64
C LYS A 328 24.63 -11.93 -17.98
N ILE A 329 23.45 -12.01 -17.39
CA ILE A 329 22.43 -13.07 -17.57
C ILE A 329 21.14 -12.55 -18.20
N LEU A 330 21.13 -11.32 -18.72
CA LEU A 330 20.11 -10.86 -19.65
C LEU A 330 20.39 -11.47 -21.03
N LEU A 331 19.61 -12.48 -21.40
CA LEU A 331 19.85 -13.34 -22.55
C LEU A 331 18.85 -13.08 -23.67
N ASP A 332 19.29 -13.26 -24.91
CA ASP A 332 18.39 -13.35 -26.06
C ASP A 332 17.74 -14.74 -26.19
N ARG A 333 16.94 -14.92 -27.24
CA ARG A 333 16.24 -16.19 -27.54
C ARG A 333 17.18 -17.39 -27.74
N ASP A 334 18.42 -17.16 -28.20
CA ASP A 334 19.43 -18.22 -28.35
C ASP A 334 20.17 -18.51 -27.03
N GLY A 335 19.90 -17.73 -25.97
CA GLY A 335 20.59 -17.81 -24.69
C GLY A 335 21.95 -17.09 -24.68
N LYS A 336 22.20 -16.18 -25.64
CA LYS A 336 23.43 -15.37 -25.65
C LYS A 336 23.22 -14.06 -24.91
N THR A 337 24.23 -13.63 -24.17
CA THR A 337 24.20 -12.36 -23.44
C THR A 337 24.18 -11.16 -24.38
N LEU A 338 23.43 -10.12 -24.00
CA LEU A 338 23.55 -8.78 -24.56
C LEU A 338 24.82 -8.09 -24.01
N ARG A 339 26.00 -8.39 -24.58
CA ARG A 339 27.28 -7.91 -24.03
C ARG A 339 27.51 -6.43 -24.27
N ASP A 340 27.11 -5.95 -25.44
CA ASP A 340 27.39 -4.61 -25.97
C ASP A 340 26.40 -3.55 -25.49
N TYR A 341 25.54 -3.93 -24.54
CA TYR A 341 24.52 -3.08 -23.96
C TYR A 341 24.57 -3.12 -22.44
N ARG A 342 24.41 -1.95 -21.84
CA ARG A 342 24.29 -1.77 -20.40
C ARG A 342 22.89 -1.26 -20.08
N VAL A 343 22.27 -1.91 -19.10
CA VAL A 343 20.96 -1.52 -18.59
C VAL A 343 21.10 -1.08 -17.13
N VAL A 344 20.65 0.13 -16.82
CA VAL A 344 20.68 0.72 -15.48
C VAL A 344 19.33 1.35 -15.16
N VAL A 345 19.03 1.52 -13.86
CA VAL A 345 17.89 2.30 -13.41
C VAL A 345 18.36 3.69 -13.01
N GLU A 346 17.80 4.72 -13.64
CA GLU A 346 18.04 6.13 -13.29
C GLU A 346 16.71 6.86 -13.19
N ASN A 347 16.50 7.60 -12.10
CA ASN A 347 15.23 8.28 -11.80
C ASN A 347 13.99 7.36 -11.88
N ASP A 348 14.16 6.11 -11.43
CA ASP A 348 13.13 5.04 -11.44
C ASP A 348 12.73 4.54 -12.85
N GLU A 349 13.48 4.91 -13.88
CA GLU A 349 13.28 4.50 -15.27
C GLU A 349 14.44 3.62 -15.76
N LEU A 350 14.13 2.71 -16.69
CA LEU A 350 15.12 1.79 -17.25
C LEU A 350 15.85 2.45 -18.43
N ILE A 351 17.15 2.69 -18.27
CA ILE A 351 18.00 3.28 -19.30
C ILE A 351 18.84 2.19 -19.95
N VAL A 352 18.75 2.08 -21.26
CA VAL A 352 19.52 1.12 -22.09
C VAL A 352 20.48 1.93 -22.95
N THR A 353 21.77 1.64 -22.81
CA THR A 353 22.87 2.29 -23.54
C THR A 353 23.76 1.25 -24.20
N ASP A 354 24.33 1.58 -25.34
CA ASP A 354 25.41 0.78 -25.93
C ASP A 354 26.78 1.09 -25.27
N ASP A 355 27.83 0.38 -25.68
CA ASP A 355 29.19 0.56 -25.15
C ASP A 355 29.78 1.96 -25.41
N ASP A 356 29.28 2.67 -26.43
CA ASP A 356 29.66 4.06 -26.74
C ASP A 356 28.88 5.09 -25.90
N GLY A 357 27.92 4.64 -25.09
CA GLY A 357 27.07 5.48 -24.25
C GLY A 357 25.87 6.10 -24.97
N ASN A 358 25.57 5.67 -26.20
CA ASN A 358 24.40 6.14 -26.93
C ASN A 358 23.13 5.44 -26.43
N PHE A 359 22.02 6.17 -26.38
CA PHE A 359 20.73 5.59 -26.01
C PHE A 359 20.26 4.57 -27.04
N PHE A 360 19.68 3.48 -26.54
CA PHE A 360 19.08 2.48 -27.41
C PHE A 360 17.82 3.00 -28.09
N GLU A 361 17.85 2.98 -29.43
CA GLU A 361 16.69 3.23 -30.27
C GLU A 361 16.36 1.98 -31.09
N TYR A 362 15.08 1.60 -31.08
CA TYR A 362 14.60 0.45 -31.83
C TYR A 362 14.21 0.85 -33.26
N TYR A 363 14.81 0.15 -34.22
CA TYR A 363 14.51 0.27 -35.63
C TYR A 363 14.09 -1.11 -36.18
N PRO A 364 12.84 -1.27 -36.65
CA PRO A 364 12.41 -2.51 -37.27
C PRO A 364 13.36 -2.93 -38.41
N LYS A 365 13.59 -4.24 -38.57
CA LYS A 365 14.50 -4.86 -39.56
C LYS A 365 16.00 -4.73 -39.27
N SER A 366 16.41 -4.00 -38.22
CA SER A 366 17.80 -4.03 -37.76
C SER A 366 18.03 -5.26 -36.87
N ARG A 367 18.86 -6.21 -37.32
CA ARG A 367 19.07 -7.49 -36.63
C ARG A 367 19.48 -7.33 -35.16
N GLU A 368 20.45 -6.46 -34.88
CA GLU A 368 20.94 -6.30 -33.50
C GLU A 368 19.93 -5.53 -32.63
N LYS A 369 19.29 -4.48 -33.17
CA LYS A 369 18.27 -3.74 -32.42
C LYS A 369 17.03 -4.62 -32.15
N GLN A 370 16.66 -5.47 -33.10
CA GLN A 370 15.60 -6.48 -32.94
C GLN A 370 15.94 -7.44 -31.80
N ARG A 371 17.14 -8.02 -31.83
CA ARG A 371 17.62 -8.96 -30.81
C ARG A 371 17.54 -8.38 -29.38
N VAL A 372 18.01 -7.15 -29.19
CA VAL A 372 17.97 -6.47 -27.89
C VAL A 372 16.53 -6.16 -27.46
N GLN A 373 15.71 -5.66 -28.38
CA GLN A 373 14.32 -5.32 -28.14
C GLN A 373 13.52 -6.56 -27.72
N GLU A 374 13.67 -7.67 -28.45
CA GLU A 374 13.06 -8.95 -28.11
C GLU A 374 13.50 -9.46 -26.74
N ALA A 375 14.80 -9.46 -26.47
CA ALA A 375 15.34 -9.92 -25.19
C ALA A 375 14.77 -9.12 -24.01
N LEU A 376 14.70 -7.79 -24.12
CA LEU A 376 14.10 -6.92 -23.10
C LEU A 376 12.60 -7.19 -22.93
N PHE A 377 11.86 -7.36 -24.03
CA PHE A 377 10.43 -7.66 -23.98
C PHE A 377 10.14 -8.98 -23.30
N HIS A 378 10.79 -10.07 -23.74
CA HIS A 378 10.56 -11.42 -23.22
C HIS A 378 10.95 -11.53 -21.75
N GLU A 379 12.04 -10.87 -21.35
CA GLU A 379 12.47 -10.86 -19.96
C GLU A 379 11.50 -10.06 -19.08
N LYS A 380 11.09 -8.85 -19.51
CA LYS A 380 10.09 -8.07 -18.79
C LYS A 380 8.76 -8.84 -18.67
N GLN A 381 8.30 -9.44 -19.75
CA GLN A 381 7.12 -10.29 -19.77
C GLN A 381 7.23 -11.42 -18.74
N THR A 382 8.35 -12.16 -18.73
CA THR A 382 8.57 -13.27 -17.80
C THR A 382 8.53 -12.81 -16.35
N ILE A 383 9.18 -11.68 -16.04
CA ILE A 383 9.19 -11.11 -14.69
C ILE A 383 7.79 -10.67 -14.26
N ILE A 384 7.06 -9.96 -15.12
CA ILE A 384 5.70 -9.50 -14.79
C ILE A 384 4.76 -10.70 -14.56
N GLU A 385 4.85 -11.72 -15.42
CA GLU A 385 4.02 -12.91 -15.33
C GLU A 385 4.36 -13.80 -14.13
N SER A 386 5.65 -13.93 -13.79
CA SER A 386 6.10 -14.95 -12.84
C SER A 386 6.49 -14.38 -11.48
N CYS A 387 6.87 -13.11 -11.39
CA CYS A 387 7.50 -12.54 -10.20
C CYS A 387 6.67 -11.51 -9.47
N LEU A 388 5.82 -10.74 -10.15
CA LEU A 388 5.17 -9.56 -9.57
C LEU A 388 3.71 -9.84 -9.23
N PHE A 389 3.32 -9.60 -7.98
CA PHE A 389 1.98 -9.84 -7.45
C PHE A 389 1.48 -8.62 -6.66
N GLY A 390 0.19 -8.32 -6.76
CA GLY A 390 -0.39 -7.16 -6.09
C GLY A 390 -1.80 -7.40 -5.59
N VAL A 391 -2.15 -6.81 -4.46
CA VAL A 391 -3.51 -6.82 -3.90
C VAL A 391 -3.90 -5.39 -3.52
N ASP A 392 -5.10 -4.97 -3.89
CA ASP A 392 -5.66 -3.71 -3.41
C ASP A 392 -7.16 -3.86 -3.12
N ILE A 393 -7.65 -3.14 -2.11
CA ILE A 393 -9.08 -3.11 -1.78
C ILE A 393 -9.87 -2.27 -2.79
N ASN A 394 -9.22 -1.30 -3.44
CA ASN A 394 -9.86 -0.42 -4.41
C ASN A 394 -9.82 -1.06 -5.81
N PRO A 395 -10.99 -1.35 -6.43
CA PRO A 395 -11.04 -1.94 -7.77
C PRO A 395 -10.43 -1.04 -8.85
N ASN A 396 -10.39 0.29 -8.66
CA ASN A 396 -9.76 1.19 -9.63
C ASN A 396 -8.23 1.07 -9.59
N SER A 397 -7.63 0.93 -8.41
CA SER A 397 -6.20 0.63 -8.25
C SER A 397 -5.82 -0.64 -9.01
N VAL A 398 -6.63 -1.69 -8.87
CA VAL A 398 -6.46 -2.99 -9.56
C VAL A 398 -6.60 -2.88 -11.08
N LYS A 399 -7.32 -1.88 -11.62
CA LYS A 399 -7.37 -1.61 -13.07
C LYS A 399 -6.16 -0.82 -13.56
N ILE A 400 -5.59 0.06 -12.72
CA ILE A 400 -4.48 0.95 -13.09
C ILE A 400 -3.13 0.25 -12.99
N CYS A 401 -2.95 -0.62 -11.99
CA CYS A 401 -1.69 -1.34 -11.80
C CYS A 401 -1.30 -2.18 -13.04
N PRO A 402 -2.17 -3.02 -13.62
CA PRO A 402 -1.89 -3.72 -14.88
C PRO A 402 -1.60 -2.76 -16.04
N LEU A 403 -2.31 -1.63 -16.12
CA LEU A 403 -2.06 -0.60 -17.14
C LEU A 403 -0.64 -0.05 -17.05
N ARG A 404 -0.15 0.23 -15.84
CA ARG A 404 1.21 0.72 -15.63
C ARG A 404 2.26 -0.31 -16.06
N LEU A 405 2.04 -1.59 -15.74
CA LEU A 405 2.90 -2.69 -16.16
C LEU A 405 2.87 -2.90 -17.69
N TRP A 406 1.69 -2.80 -18.33
CA TRP A 406 1.57 -2.87 -19.78
C TRP A 406 2.29 -1.71 -20.47
N ILE A 407 2.22 -0.49 -19.94
CA ILE A 407 2.95 0.66 -20.50
C ILE A 407 4.46 0.40 -20.44
N GLU A 408 4.95 -0.13 -19.31
CA GLU A 408 6.37 -0.45 -19.16
C GLU A 408 6.85 -1.58 -20.09
N LEU A 409 5.99 -2.57 -20.35
CA LEU A 409 6.25 -3.63 -21.31
C LEU A 409 6.14 -3.11 -22.76
N LEU A 410 5.16 -2.24 -23.03
CA LEU A 410 4.90 -1.67 -24.34
C LEU A 410 6.13 -0.93 -24.85
N LYS A 411 6.87 -0.21 -24.00
CA LYS A 411 8.18 0.44 -24.34
C LYS A 411 9.15 -0.49 -25.07
N ASN A 412 9.08 -1.81 -24.84
CA ASN A 412 9.92 -2.81 -25.51
C ASN A 412 9.18 -3.70 -26.53
N ALA A 413 7.92 -3.41 -26.89
CA ALA A 413 7.22 -4.14 -27.93
C ALA A 413 7.98 -4.09 -29.27
N TYR A 414 7.95 -5.18 -30.03
CA TYR A 414 8.70 -5.33 -31.28
C TYR A 414 7.82 -5.88 -32.41
N TYR A 415 8.28 -5.72 -33.65
CA TYR A 415 7.60 -6.27 -34.81
C TYR A 415 8.10 -7.68 -35.09
N LYS A 416 7.19 -8.63 -35.31
CA LYS A 416 7.52 -10.05 -35.49
C LYS A 416 8.11 -10.30 -36.88
N GLU A 417 9.29 -10.92 -36.93
CA GLU A 417 9.95 -11.30 -38.18
C GLU A 417 9.10 -12.27 -39.03
N GLU A 418 8.41 -13.20 -38.38
CA GLU A 418 7.48 -14.18 -39.00
C GLU A 418 6.35 -13.52 -39.80
N SER A 419 5.95 -12.32 -39.39
CA SER A 419 4.93 -11.51 -40.06
C SER A 419 5.52 -10.55 -41.11
N ASN A 420 6.79 -10.74 -41.51
CA ASN A 420 7.54 -9.78 -42.33
C ASN A 420 7.53 -8.36 -41.72
N TYR A 421 7.56 -8.27 -40.39
CA TYR A 421 7.51 -7.03 -39.61
C TYR A 421 6.21 -6.22 -39.81
N GLU A 422 5.08 -6.88 -40.07
CA GLU A 422 3.77 -6.22 -40.19
C GLU A 422 2.96 -6.27 -38.89
N GLU A 423 3.21 -7.25 -38.03
CA GLU A 423 2.51 -7.41 -36.75
C GLU A 423 3.43 -7.09 -35.56
N LEU A 424 2.91 -6.29 -34.62
CA LEU A 424 3.55 -6.04 -33.33
C LEU A 424 3.31 -7.24 -32.39
N GLU A 425 4.28 -7.56 -31.56
CA GLU A 425 4.15 -8.56 -30.50
C GLU A 425 3.00 -8.20 -29.54
N MET A 426 2.28 -9.22 -29.09
CA MET A 426 1.10 -9.03 -28.24
C MET A 426 1.48 -8.86 -26.77
N LEU A 427 0.64 -8.12 -26.04
CA LEU A 427 0.81 -7.99 -24.60
C LEU A 427 0.14 -9.17 -23.88
N PRO A 428 0.75 -9.70 -22.80
CA PRO A 428 0.19 -10.80 -22.04
C PRO A 428 -1.00 -10.38 -21.16
N ASN A 429 -1.76 -11.37 -20.68
CA ASN A 429 -2.82 -11.16 -19.69
C ASN A 429 -2.23 -11.02 -18.27
N ILE A 430 -1.84 -9.81 -17.89
CA ILE A 430 -1.16 -9.48 -16.62
C ILE A 430 -2.13 -9.38 -15.44
N ASP A 431 -3.42 -9.18 -15.72
CA ASP A 431 -4.48 -8.97 -14.73
C ASP A 431 -4.62 -10.11 -13.72
N ILE A 432 -4.18 -11.33 -14.06
CA ILE A 432 -4.29 -12.47 -13.14
C ILE A 432 -3.39 -12.34 -11.90
N ASN A 433 -2.32 -11.54 -11.95
CA ASN A 433 -1.40 -11.36 -10.80
C ASN A 433 -1.79 -10.20 -9.89
N ILE A 434 -2.74 -9.35 -10.31
CA ILE A 434 -3.21 -8.19 -9.55
C ILE A 434 -4.65 -8.45 -9.13
N LYS A 435 -4.92 -8.49 -7.83
CA LYS A 435 -6.22 -8.92 -7.30
C LYS A 435 -6.92 -7.82 -6.51
N CYS A 436 -8.24 -7.78 -6.65
CA CYS A 436 -9.10 -6.93 -5.82
C CYS A 436 -9.51 -7.70 -4.56
N GLY A 437 -9.28 -7.09 -3.40
CA GLY A 437 -9.66 -7.66 -2.12
C GLY A 437 -8.97 -6.97 -0.94
N ASN A 438 -9.54 -7.16 0.22
CA ASN A 438 -9.00 -6.71 1.49
C ASN A 438 -7.95 -7.71 1.98
N SER A 439 -6.68 -7.39 1.75
CA SER A 439 -5.53 -8.21 2.11
C SER A 439 -5.42 -8.55 3.60
N LEU A 440 -6.06 -7.75 4.48
CA LEU A 440 -6.04 -7.92 5.94
C LEU A 440 -7.13 -8.86 6.46
N ILE A 441 -8.15 -9.20 5.65
CA ILE A 441 -9.25 -10.09 6.04
C ILE A 441 -9.18 -11.37 5.22
N SER A 442 -9.22 -12.51 5.90
CA SER A 442 -9.36 -13.82 5.28
C SER A 442 -10.25 -14.71 6.15
N ARG A 443 -11.11 -15.50 5.51
CA ARG A 443 -11.97 -16.46 6.20
C ARG A 443 -11.18 -17.66 6.71
N PHE A 444 -10.05 -17.99 6.06
CA PHE A 444 -9.27 -19.19 6.33
C PHE A 444 -7.84 -18.83 6.70
N ALA A 445 -7.41 -19.23 7.90
CA ALA A 445 -6.04 -18.95 8.34
C ALA A 445 -4.98 -19.57 7.39
N LEU A 446 -3.84 -18.89 7.25
CA LEU A 446 -2.75 -19.30 6.37
C LEU A 446 -2.10 -20.62 6.81
N ASP A 447 -2.09 -20.86 8.12
CA ASP A 447 -1.52 -22.01 8.84
C ASP A 447 -2.50 -23.16 9.05
N ASN A 448 -3.78 -23.00 8.66
CA ASN A 448 -4.69 -24.14 8.63
C ASN A 448 -4.12 -25.16 7.64
N ASP A 449 -3.71 -26.33 8.14
CA ASP A 449 -3.30 -27.40 7.27
C ASP A 449 -4.44 -27.67 6.29
N LEU A 450 -4.15 -27.46 5.00
CA LEU A 450 -4.84 -28.22 3.98
C LEU A 450 -4.30 -29.63 4.19
N MET A 451 -4.78 -30.40 5.18
CA MET A 451 -4.53 -31.85 5.25
C MET A 451 -5.27 -32.51 4.08
N LEU A 452 -4.84 -32.15 2.87
CA LEU A 452 -5.22 -32.61 1.56
C LEU A 452 -4.25 -33.75 1.19
N THR A 453 -4.04 -34.71 2.09
CA THR A 453 -3.08 -35.82 1.97
C THR A 453 -3.41 -36.86 0.89
N SER A 454 -4.41 -36.60 0.02
CA SER A 454 -4.80 -37.50 -1.06
C SER A 454 -4.16 -37.12 -2.40
N SER A 455 -3.75 -38.12 -3.19
CA SER A 455 -3.16 -37.96 -4.53
C SER A 455 -4.05 -37.17 -5.51
N LYS A 456 -5.36 -37.09 -5.26
CA LYS A 456 -6.30 -36.27 -6.04
C LYS A 456 -6.04 -34.76 -5.89
N ASN A 457 -5.55 -34.31 -4.74
CA ASN A 457 -5.46 -32.87 -4.44
C ASN A 457 -4.18 -32.21 -4.97
N LYS A 458 -3.07 -32.96 -5.01
CA LYS A 458 -1.85 -32.51 -5.72
C LYS A 458 -2.15 -32.20 -7.18
N ARG A 459 -2.95 -33.06 -7.82
CA ARG A 459 -3.41 -32.85 -9.20
C ARG A 459 -4.25 -31.58 -9.35
N VAL A 460 -5.11 -31.25 -8.40
CA VAL A 460 -5.91 -30.00 -8.43
C VAL A 460 -5.02 -28.74 -8.37
N ILE A 461 -3.99 -28.73 -7.53
CA ILE A 461 -3.07 -27.57 -7.45
C ILE A 461 -2.22 -27.46 -8.71
N GLU A 462 -1.73 -28.58 -9.25
CA GLU A 462 -1.03 -28.61 -10.54
C GLU A 462 -1.93 -28.13 -11.68
N ASP A 463 -3.18 -28.60 -11.72
CA ASP A 463 -4.18 -28.19 -12.71
C ASP A 463 -4.50 -26.70 -12.56
N TYR A 464 -4.56 -26.18 -11.34
CA TYR A 464 -4.76 -24.76 -11.10
C TYR A 464 -3.56 -23.92 -11.58
N LYS A 465 -2.33 -24.30 -11.21
CA LYS A 465 -1.10 -23.65 -11.68
C LYS A 465 -1.03 -23.67 -13.21
N LYS A 466 -1.40 -24.78 -13.86
CA LYS A 466 -1.48 -24.89 -15.33
C LYS A 466 -2.56 -23.99 -15.92
N ALA A 467 -3.75 -23.93 -15.31
CA ALA A 467 -4.83 -23.06 -15.78
C ALA A 467 -4.42 -21.58 -15.73
N VAL A 468 -3.75 -21.16 -14.65
CA VAL A 468 -3.20 -19.80 -14.52
C VAL A 468 -2.12 -19.53 -15.58
N GLN A 469 -1.20 -20.48 -15.81
CA GLN A 469 -0.20 -20.35 -16.87
C GLN A 469 -0.82 -20.27 -18.26
N ASN A 470 -1.85 -21.06 -18.54
CA ASN A 470 -2.57 -21.02 -19.82
C ASN A 470 -3.31 -19.69 -19.99
N TYR A 471 -3.91 -19.15 -18.94
CA TYR A 471 -4.55 -17.83 -18.99
C TYR A 471 -3.58 -16.71 -19.40
N ARG A 472 -2.33 -16.76 -18.96
CA ARG A 472 -1.33 -15.73 -19.30
C ARG A 472 -1.03 -15.68 -20.80
N ARG A 473 -1.11 -16.84 -21.48
CA ARG A 473 -0.70 -17.02 -22.88
C ARG A 473 -1.85 -17.13 -23.87
N VAL A 474 -3.09 -17.32 -23.40
CA VAL A 474 -4.24 -17.54 -24.28
C VAL A 474 -4.53 -16.32 -25.15
N GLU A 475 -4.68 -16.55 -26.45
CA GLU A 475 -5.05 -15.54 -27.43
C GLU A 475 -6.54 -15.56 -27.80
N ASP A 476 -7.13 -16.76 -27.81
CA ASP A 476 -8.52 -16.90 -28.19
C ASP A 476 -9.46 -16.52 -27.04
N LYS A 477 -10.42 -15.63 -27.32
CA LYS A 477 -11.35 -15.12 -26.30
C LYS A 477 -12.31 -16.19 -25.78
N LYS A 478 -12.70 -17.19 -26.59
CA LYS A 478 -13.60 -18.26 -26.14
C LYS A 478 -12.85 -19.21 -25.20
N GLU A 479 -11.63 -19.58 -25.57
CA GLU A 479 -10.74 -20.37 -24.72
C GLU A 479 -10.43 -19.64 -23.41
N LYS A 480 -10.12 -18.33 -23.47
CA LYS A 480 -9.94 -17.48 -22.28
C LYS A 480 -11.13 -17.57 -21.33
N ARG A 481 -12.36 -17.47 -21.83
CA ARG A 481 -13.59 -17.61 -21.03
C ARG A 481 -13.74 -19.00 -20.40
N GLN A 482 -13.31 -20.05 -21.09
CA GLN A 482 -13.34 -21.42 -20.55
C GLN A 482 -12.30 -21.62 -19.43
N ILE A 483 -11.08 -21.07 -19.60
CA ILE A 483 -10.04 -21.10 -18.58
C ILE A 483 -10.49 -20.34 -17.33
N VAL A 484 -11.08 -19.14 -17.50
CA VAL A 484 -11.62 -18.35 -16.37
C VAL A 484 -12.68 -19.14 -15.61
N LYS A 485 -13.63 -19.78 -16.31
CA LYS A 485 -14.64 -20.63 -15.66
C LYS A 485 -14.00 -21.78 -14.89
N SER A 486 -13.01 -22.44 -15.46
CA SER A 486 -12.28 -23.54 -14.82
C SER A 486 -11.57 -23.07 -13.54
N ILE A 487 -10.95 -21.90 -13.56
CA ILE A 487 -10.31 -21.28 -12.39
C ILE A 487 -11.36 -20.99 -11.30
N GLU A 488 -12.50 -20.41 -11.66
CA GLU A 488 -13.57 -20.11 -10.71
C GLU A 488 -14.21 -21.37 -10.11
N GLU A 489 -14.37 -22.44 -10.89
CA GLU A 489 -14.81 -23.75 -10.39
C GLU A 489 -13.82 -24.35 -9.38
N ILE A 490 -12.51 -24.29 -9.69
CA ILE A 490 -11.45 -24.73 -8.77
C ILE A 490 -11.50 -23.94 -7.46
N LYS A 491 -11.59 -22.60 -7.53
CA LYS A 491 -11.72 -21.73 -6.36
C LYS A 491 -12.99 -22.02 -5.55
N GLY A 492 -14.12 -22.24 -6.23
CA GLY A 492 -15.38 -22.64 -5.60
C GLY A 492 -15.24 -23.94 -4.82
N ASN A 493 -14.58 -24.94 -5.39
CA ASN A 493 -14.31 -26.22 -4.72
C ASN A 493 -13.41 -26.06 -3.49
N PHE A 494 -12.38 -25.20 -3.56
CA PHE A 494 -11.54 -24.88 -2.41
C PHE A 494 -12.34 -24.25 -1.27
N ARG A 495 -13.21 -23.28 -1.58
CA ARG A 495 -14.08 -22.63 -0.59
C ARG A 495 -15.01 -23.63 0.09
N THR A 496 -15.69 -24.47 -0.67
CA THR A 496 -16.60 -25.50 -0.13
C THR A 496 -15.85 -26.50 0.76
N THR A 497 -14.66 -26.93 0.36
CA THR A 497 -13.83 -27.86 1.14
C THR A 497 -13.39 -27.23 2.46
N MET A 498 -12.94 -25.97 2.45
CA MET A 498 -12.49 -25.26 3.65
C MET A 498 -13.62 -24.86 4.59
N GLN A 499 -14.82 -24.55 4.08
CA GLN A 499 -16.00 -24.34 4.93
C GLN A 499 -16.35 -25.59 5.77
N GLY A 500 -16.00 -26.78 5.29
CA GLY A 500 -16.13 -28.03 6.05
C GLY A 500 -15.15 -28.18 7.21
N ILE A 501 -14.05 -27.40 7.22
CA ILE A 501 -12.88 -27.51 8.13
C ILE A 501 -12.80 -26.32 9.12
N ASP A 502 -13.68 -25.32 9.02
CA ASP A 502 -13.71 -24.17 9.93
C ASP A 502 -13.64 -24.61 11.42
N PRO A 503 -12.62 -24.18 12.19
CA PRO A 503 -12.44 -24.57 13.59
C PRO A 503 -13.63 -24.20 14.48
N LYS A 504 -14.31 -23.07 14.22
CA LYS A 504 -15.50 -22.67 14.97
C LYS A 504 -16.67 -23.60 14.68
N LYS A 505 -16.89 -23.97 13.41
CA LYS A 505 -17.92 -24.95 13.03
C LYS A 505 -17.58 -26.36 13.50
N THR A 506 -16.30 -26.72 13.50
CA THR A 506 -15.81 -28.00 14.01
C THR A 506 -16.02 -28.07 15.52
N ARG A 507 -15.68 -26.99 16.24
CA ARG A 507 -15.94 -26.87 17.68
C ARG A 507 -17.43 -26.88 18.01
N LEU A 508 -18.24 -26.20 17.19
CA LEU A 508 -19.70 -26.24 17.29
C LEU A 508 -20.22 -27.68 17.16
N ARG A 509 -19.83 -28.41 16.11
CA ARG A 509 -20.18 -29.82 15.92
C ARG A 509 -19.71 -30.72 17.08
N GLN A 510 -18.53 -30.45 17.64
CA GLN A 510 -18.02 -31.17 18.81
C GLN A 510 -18.90 -30.92 20.05
N LEU A 511 -19.25 -29.67 20.32
CA LEU A 511 -20.11 -29.29 21.44
C LEU A 511 -21.52 -29.85 21.28
N GLU A 512 -22.10 -29.76 20.07
CA GLU A 512 -23.39 -30.38 19.73
C GLU A 512 -23.35 -31.90 19.90
N GLY A 513 -22.25 -32.55 19.49
CA GLY A 513 -22.02 -33.97 19.70
C GLY A 513 -21.85 -34.35 21.18
N GLU A 514 -21.23 -33.50 22.00
CA GLU A 514 -21.14 -33.69 23.45
C GLU A 514 -22.50 -33.56 24.13
N VAL A 515 -23.31 -32.56 23.75
CA VAL A 515 -24.69 -32.40 24.23
C VAL A 515 -25.53 -33.62 23.84
N PHE A 516 -25.46 -34.04 22.57
CA PHE A 516 -26.17 -35.23 22.09
C PHE A 516 -25.77 -36.50 22.87
N LYS A 517 -24.48 -36.68 23.19
CA LYS A 517 -24.01 -37.80 24.01
C LYS A 517 -24.53 -37.75 25.45
N LEU A 518 -24.60 -36.56 26.05
CA LEU A 518 -25.10 -36.37 27.41
C LEU A 518 -26.62 -36.57 27.49
N GLU A 519 -27.36 -36.16 26.46
CA GLU A 519 -28.82 -36.29 26.39
C GLU A 519 -29.27 -37.71 26.01
N ASN A 520 -28.51 -38.40 25.15
CA ASN A 520 -28.81 -39.77 24.69
C ASN A 520 -27.99 -40.85 25.40
N GLN A 521 -27.39 -40.52 26.54
CA GLN A 521 -26.70 -41.50 27.37
C GLN A 521 -27.73 -42.46 27.99
N LEU A 522 -27.89 -43.66 27.41
CA LEU A 522 -28.68 -44.75 27.99
C LEU A 522 -27.96 -45.26 29.25
N SER A 523 -28.42 -44.84 30.42
CA SER A 523 -27.93 -45.37 31.69
C SER A 523 -28.55 -46.75 31.95
N LEU A 524 -27.70 -47.76 32.20
CA LEU A 524 -28.12 -49.12 32.56
C LEU A 524 -28.70 -49.22 34.00
N PHE A 525 -28.61 -48.15 34.78
CA PHE A 525 -29.10 -48.04 36.16
C PHE A 525 -29.82 -46.68 36.38
N GLU A 526 -30.71 -46.61 37.38
CA GLU A 526 -31.41 -45.38 37.77
C GLU A 526 -30.41 -44.30 38.22
N GLU A 527 -30.47 -43.16 37.55
CA GLU A 527 -29.62 -41.99 37.79
C GLU A 527 -30.04 -41.30 39.11
N SER A 528 -29.09 -40.96 39.97
CA SER A 528 -29.42 -40.25 41.22
C SER A 528 -29.83 -38.79 40.96
N GLU A 529 -30.67 -38.22 41.83
CA GLU A 529 -31.09 -36.80 41.78
C GLU A 529 -29.91 -35.81 41.67
N LYS A 530 -28.77 -36.16 42.28
CA LYS A 530 -27.56 -35.33 42.26
C LYS A 530 -26.84 -35.40 40.91
N GLU A 531 -26.80 -36.58 40.29
CA GLU A 531 -26.20 -36.79 38.95
C GLU A 531 -27.04 -36.12 37.87
N LYS A 532 -28.36 -36.25 37.94
CA LYS A 532 -29.31 -35.60 37.03
C LYS A 532 -29.14 -34.08 37.01
N LYS A 533 -29.11 -33.45 38.20
CA LYS A 533 -28.87 -31.99 38.32
C LYS A 533 -27.48 -31.57 37.83
N ALA A 534 -26.46 -32.40 38.02
CA ALA A 534 -25.11 -32.11 37.50
C ALA A 534 -25.07 -32.16 35.97
N ARG A 535 -25.75 -33.15 35.36
CA ARG A 535 -25.90 -33.28 33.90
C ARG A 535 -26.64 -32.09 33.31
N GLU A 536 -27.80 -31.73 33.87
CA GLU A 536 -28.61 -30.58 33.42
C GLU A 536 -27.83 -29.26 33.47
N ARG A 537 -27.05 -29.03 34.54
CA ARG A 537 -26.17 -27.85 34.64
C ARG A 537 -25.08 -27.84 33.57
N LYS A 538 -24.51 -29.00 33.25
CA LYS A 538 -23.46 -29.13 32.22
C LYS A 538 -24.03 -28.89 30.83
N VAL A 539 -25.20 -29.46 30.51
CA VAL A 539 -25.92 -29.23 29.25
C VAL A 539 -26.32 -27.76 29.11
N ALA A 540 -26.85 -27.11 30.16
CA ALA A 540 -27.18 -25.70 30.14
C ALA A 540 -25.94 -24.80 29.87
N LYS A 541 -24.78 -25.16 30.43
CA LYS A 541 -23.52 -24.44 30.18
C LYS A 541 -23.05 -24.62 28.73
N LEU A 542 -23.08 -25.85 28.21
CA LEU A 542 -22.71 -26.16 26.82
C LEU A 542 -23.65 -25.47 25.82
N ASN A 543 -24.97 -25.50 26.05
CA ASN A 543 -25.95 -24.83 25.20
C ASN A 543 -25.78 -23.30 25.19
N LYS A 544 -25.37 -22.69 26.31
CA LYS A 544 -25.02 -21.26 26.34
C LYS A 544 -23.77 -20.95 25.50
N GLU A 545 -22.80 -21.87 25.49
CA GLU A 545 -21.58 -21.76 24.68
C GLU A 545 -21.87 -21.98 23.19
N ILE A 546 -22.71 -22.96 22.84
CA ILE A 546 -23.24 -23.19 21.49
C ILE A 546 -24.01 -21.97 20.99
N ALA A 547 -24.93 -21.40 21.78
CA ALA A 547 -25.68 -20.21 21.39
C ALA A 547 -24.76 -19.00 21.13
N LYS A 548 -23.70 -18.84 21.95
CA LYS A 548 -22.70 -17.79 21.74
C LYS A 548 -21.90 -18.03 20.44
N LEU A 549 -21.43 -19.26 20.22
CA LEU A 549 -20.70 -19.65 19.00
C LEU A 549 -21.56 -19.52 17.75
N ASN A 550 -22.82 -19.94 17.80
CA ASN A 550 -23.78 -19.78 16.70
C ASN A 550 -24.03 -18.31 16.39
N LYS A 551 -24.23 -17.47 17.41
CA LYS A 551 -24.37 -16.04 17.21
C LYS A 551 -23.10 -15.42 16.62
N GLU A 552 -21.93 -15.80 17.09
CA GLU A 552 -20.66 -15.34 16.50
C GLU A 552 -20.49 -15.82 15.06
N ILE A 553 -20.82 -17.08 14.73
CA ILE A 553 -20.75 -17.64 13.37
C ILE A 553 -21.76 -16.93 12.48
N GLU A 554 -23.00 -16.77 12.93
CA GLU A 554 -24.06 -16.10 12.19
C GLU A 554 -23.71 -14.62 11.97
N GLU A 555 -23.24 -13.89 12.99
CA GLU A 555 -22.75 -12.51 12.84
C GLU A 555 -21.58 -12.40 11.86
N ILE A 556 -20.69 -13.40 11.82
CA ILE A 556 -19.53 -13.47 10.94
C ILE A 556 -19.95 -13.83 9.49
N GLU A 557 -20.87 -14.77 9.33
CA GLU A 557 -21.36 -15.25 8.03
C GLU A 557 -22.40 -14.33 7.40
N SER A 558 -23.22 -13.68 8.22
CA SER A 558 -24.23 -12.70 7.79
C SER A 558 -23.62 -11.32 7.55
N ALA A 559 -22.40 -11.07 8.03
CA ALA A 559 -21.79 -9.75 7.90
C ALA A 559 -21.11 -9.58 6.55
N LYS A 560 -21.41 -8.43 5.95
CA LYS A 560 -20.68 -7.80 4.84
C LYS A 560 -19.15 -7.75 5.00
N ILE A 561 -18.63 -8.06 6.19
CA ILE A 561 -17.20 -8.12 6.55
C ILE A 561 -16.39 -8.95 5.54
N PHE A 562 -16.97 -10.03 5.00
CA PHE A 562 -16.26 -10.88 4.04
C PHE A 562 -16.64 -10.68 2.57
N ASP A 563 -17.41 -9.66 2.24
CA ASP A 563 -17.76 -9.37 0.85
C ASP A 563 -16.49 -9.07 0.03
N ASN A 564 -15.49 -8.45 0.68
CA ASN A 564 -14.20 -8.11 0.09
C ASN A 564 -13.03 -8.91 0.68
N ALA A 565 -13.25 -10.02 1.39
CA ALA A 565 -12.14 -10.79 1.98
C ALA A 565 -11.19 -11.34 0.91
N PHE A 566 -9.89 -11.34 1.20
CA PHE A 566 -8.87 -11.83 0.30
C PHE A 566 -8.25 -13.15 0.78
N GLU A 567 -8.49 -14.22 0.02
CA GLU A 567 -7.98 -15.55 0.34
C GLU A 567 -6.64 -15.80 -0.37
N TRP A 568 -5.54 -15.41 0.27
CA TRP A 568 -4.17 -15.53 -0.23
C TRP A 568 -3.85 -16.87 -0.90
N ARG A 569 -4.30 -17.98 -0.31
CA ARG A 569 -4.04 -19.34 -0.81
C ARG A 569 -4.79 -19.65 -2.10
N PHE A 570 -5.98 -19.07 -2.28
CA PHE A 570 -6.81 -19.33 -3.46
C PHE A 570 -6.47 -18.39 -4.60
N GLU A 571 -6.04 -17.18 -4.28
CA GLU A 571 -5.81 -16.14 -5.27
C GLU A 571 -4.40 -16.21 -5.87
N PHE A 572 -3.41 -16.76 -5.15
CA PHE A 572 -2.03 -16.91 -5.62
C PHE A 572 -1.50 -18.34 -5.47
N PRO A 573 -1.80 -19.26 -6.40
CA PRO A 573 -1.27 -20.62 -6.38
C PRO A 573 0.26 -20.69 -6.49
N GLU A 574 0.91 -19.63 -6.99
CA GLU A 574 2.37 -19.50 -7.08
C GLU A 574 3.04 -19.43 -5.72
N ALA A 575 2.32 -19.00 -4.68
CA ALA A 575 2.79 -18.97 -3.31
C ALA A 575 2.60 -20.32 -2.59
N LEU A 576 2.10 -21.35 -3.29
CA LEU A 576 1.87 -22.70 -2.73
C LEU A 576 2.94 -23.69 -3.17
N ASN A 577 3.32 -24.61 -2.27
CA ASN A 577 4.10 -25.79 -2.64
C ASN A 577 3.22 -26.84 -3.35
N ASP A 578 3.80 -27.98 -3.74
CA ASP A 578 3.09 -29.09 -4.41
C ASP A 578 2.06 -29.79 -3.52
N ARG A 579 2.08 -29.56 -2.21
CA ARG A 579 1.12 -30.08 -1.23
C ARG A 579 -0.04 -29.11 -0.97
N GLY A 580 0.08 -27.86 -1.44
CA GLY A 580 -0.90 -26.79 -1.22
C GLY A 580 -0.62 -25.95 0.01
N ASP A 581 0.51 -26.15 0.68
CA ASP A 581 0.89 -25.35 1.83
C ASP A 581 1.36 -23.98 1.34
N PHE A 582 1.00 -22.95 2.09
CA PHE A 582 1.40 -21.58 1.79
C PHE A 582 2.89 -21.39 2.14
N VAL A 583 3.74 -21.28 1.13
CA VAL A 583 5.18 -21.05 1.27
C VAL A 583 5.47 -19.56 1.49
N GLY A 584 4.71 -18.71 0.82
CA GLY A 584 4.85 -17.26 0.89
C GLY A 584 5.79 -16.66 -0.16
N PHE A 585 6.01 -15.35 -0.03
CA PHE A 585 6.75 -14.53 -0.99
C PHE A 585 8.21 -14.32 -0.58
N ASP A 586 9.11 -14.13 -1.55
CA ASP A 586 10.50 -13.71 -1.32
C ASP A 586 10.59 -12.30 -0.75
N VAL A 587 9.73 -11.42 -1.26
CA VAL A 587 9.70 -10.02 -0.92
C VAL A 587 8.27 -9.58 -0.73
N VAL A 588 8.02 -8.85 0.34
CA VAL A 588 6.82 -8.05 0.52
C VAL A 588 7.25 -6.60 0.61
N ILE A 589 6.79 -5.79 -0.33
CA ILE A 589 7.19 -4.39 -0.47
C ILE A 589 5.96 -3.52 -0.71
N GLY A 590 5.90 -2.32 -0.14
CA GLY A 590 4.78 -1.42 -0.39
C GLY A 590 4.70 -0.19 0.51
N ASN A 591 3.64 0.59 0.31
CA ASN A 591 3.25 1.72 1.15
C ASN A 591 1.88 1.44 1.80
N PRO A 592 1.83 0.82 2.98
CA PRO A 592 0.57 0.55 3.68
C PRO A 592 -0.23 1.83 3.99
N PRO A 593 -1.56 1.77 4.12
CA PRO A 593 -2.41 2.95 4.35
C PRO A 593 -2.21 3.60 5.74
N TYR A 594 -2.16 4.94 5.77
CA TYR A 594 -1.90 5.73 6.99
C TYR A 594 -3.20 6.21 7.68
N ILE A 595 -4.06 5.25 8.01
CA ILE A 595 -5.37 5.54 8.65
C ILE A 595 -5.25 5.37 10.16
N SER A 596 -5.67 6.40 10.91
CA SER A 596 -5.67 6.35 12.38
C SER A 596 -6.74 5.37 12.90
N ALA A 597 -6.54 4.80 14.08
CA ALA A 597 -7.50 3.90 14.71
C ALA A 597 -8.93 4.47 14.79
N ILE A 598 -9.04 5.78 15.06
CA ILE A 598 -10.34 6.49 15.19
C ILE A 598 -11.03 6.59 13.83
N ALA A 599 -10.29 7.02 12.79
CA ALA A 599 -10.82 7.11 11.44
C ALA A 599 -11.21 5.73 10.91
N PHE A 600 -10.38 4.71 11.19
CA PHE A 600 -10.64 3.33 10.79
C PHE A 600 -11.92 2.78 11.44
N LYS A 601 -12.09 2.91 12.76
CA LYS A 601 -13.31 2.47 13.46
C LYS A 601 -14.57 3.12 12.87
N LYS A 602 -14.49 4.40 12.47
CA LYS A 602 -15.61 5.11 11.82
C LYS A 602 -15.89 4.58 10.40
N LEU A 603 -14.84 4.25 9.65
CA LEU A 603 -14.94 3.76 8.28
C LEU A 603 -15.61 2.38 8.20
N VAL A 604 -15.15 1.43 9.01
CA VAL A 604 -15.59 0.01 8.93
C VAL A 604 -16.71 -0.33 9.91
N GLY A 605 -16.98 0.54 10.88
CA GLY A 605 -17.93 0.25 11.96
C GLY A 605 -17.37 -0.68 13.03
N GLU A 606 -18.11 -0.82 14.12
CA GLU A 606 -17.62 -1.52 15.33
C GLU A 606 -17.44 -3.05 15.17
N PRO A 607 -18.35 -3.80 14.52
CA PRO A 607 -18.19 -5.24 14.34
C PRO A 607 -16.93 -5.60 13.54
N GLU A 608 -16.72 -4.95 12.39
CA GLU A 608 -15.56 -5.19 11.53
C GLU A 608 -14.26 -4.74 12.22
N TYR A 609 -14.26 -3.57 12.88
CA TYR A 609 -13.10 -3.09 13.65
C TYR A 609 -12.66 -4.10 14.74
N ASN A 610 -13.62 -4.69 15.47
CA ASN A 610 -13.33 -5.71 16.48
C ASN A 610 -12.80 -7.00 15.86
N TYR A 611 -13.28 -7.38 14.67
CA TYR A 611 -12.75 -8.51 13.92
C TYR A 611 -11.26 -8.32 13.62
N TYR A 612 -10.83 -7.20 13.02
CA TYR A 612 -9.39 -6.94 12.79
C TYR A 612 -8.56 -7.09 14.06
N LYS A 613 -9.01 -6.48 15.17
CA LYS A 613 -8.29 -6.56 16.43
C LYS A 613 -8.13 -7.98 16.96
N SER A 614 -9.07 -8.88 16.67
CA SER A 614 -8.99 -10.28 17.08
C SER A 614 -8.02 -11.11 16.24
N GLN A 615 -7.73 -10.71 14.99
CA GLN A 615 -6.91 -11.48 14.04
C GLN A 615 -5.40 -11.20 14.15
N TYR A 616 -5.02 -10.10 14.79
CA TYR A 616 -3.64 -9.61 14.82
C TYR A 616 -3.12 -9.42 16.24
N ALA A 617 -2.05 -10.13 16.60
CA ALA A 617 -1.42 -10.08 17.92
C ALA A 617 -0.83 -8.70 18.23
N THR A 618 -0.43 -7.97 17.19
CA THR A 618 0.11 -6.61 17.27
C THR A 618 -0.94 -5.55 17.57
N ALA A 619 -2.24 -5.86 17.46
CA ALA A 619 -3.36 -4.93 17.62
C ALA A 619 -3.76 -4.67 19.08
N LYS A 620 -2.78 -4.45 19.98
CA LYS A 620 -3.03 -4.15 21.39
C LYS A 620 -3.34 -2.65 21.58
N GLY A 621 -4.59 -2.33 21.89
CA GLY A 621 -5.06 -0.95 22.11
C GLY A 621 -5.71 -0.35 20.87
N THR A 622 -5.49 0.94 20.62
CA THR A 622 -5.95 1.66 19.42
C THR A 622 -4.78 1.84 18.47
N VAL A 623 -4.67 0.96 17.48
CA VAL A 623 -3.54 0.92 16.54
C VAL A 623 -3.93 1.49 15.18
N ASP A 624 -2.98 2.13 14.52
CA ASP A 624 -3.14 2.63 13.15
C ASP A 624 -3.08 1.45 12.15
N VAL A 625 -3.70 1.60 10.97
CA VAL A 625 -3.90 0.47 10.04
C VAL A 625 -2.60 -0.17 9.55
N TYR A 626 -1.54 0.62 9.32
CA TYR A 626 -0.24 0.09 8.90
C TYR A 626 0.37 -0.93 9.89
N VAL A 627 -0.06 -0.94 11.16
CA VAL A 627 0.37 -1.94 12.16
C VAL A 627 -0.07 -3.34 11.76
N TYR A 628 -1.30 -3.51 11.26
CA TYR A 628 -1.80 -4.80 10.79
C TYR A 628 -0.99 -5.31 9.58
N PHE A 629 -0.56 -4.39 8.70
CA PHE A 629 0.23 -4.73 7.51
C PHE A 629 1.63 -5.25 7.85
N PHE A 630 2.27 -4.79 8.93
CA PHE A 630 3.56 -5.35 9.38
C PHE A 630 3.42 -6.83 9.77
N GLU A 631 2.38 -7.16 10.54
CA GLU A 631 2.12 -8.54 10.93
C GLU A 631 1.69 -9.40 9.74
N LEU A 632 0.80 -8.89 8.87
CA LEU A 632 0.43 -9.56 7.62
C LEU A 632 1.67 -9.82 6.74
N GLY A 633 2.50 -8.80 6.52
CA GLY A 633 3.67 -8.89 5.66
C GLY A 633 4.64 -9.98 6.12
N LEU A 634 4.91 -10.07 7.42
CA LEU A 634 5.71 -11.18 7.97
C LEU A 634 4.99 -12.53 7.91
N LYS A 635 3.65 -12.58 8.02
CA LYS A 635 2.89 -13.83 7.85
C LYS A 635 2.98 -14.37 6.41
N ILE A 636 2.86 -13.49 5.40
CA ILE A 636 2.86 -13.91 3.99
C ILE A 636 4.26 -14.08 3.38
N LEU A 637 5.32 -13.61 4.06
CA LEU A 637 6.70 -13.87 3.66
C LEU A 637 7.10 -15.33 3.88
N ARG A 638 7.94 -15.85 2.99
CA ARG A 638 8.67 -17.10 3.23
C ARG A 638 9.81 -16.87 4.23
N GLU A 639 10.32 -17.95 4.83
CA GLU A 639 11.48 -17.85 5.73
C GLU A 639 12.70 -17.29 4.97
N ASN A 640 13.48 -16.44 5.64
CA ASN A 640 14.56 -15.61 5.09
C ASN A 640 14.14 -14.56 4.03
N GLY A 641 12.85 -14.42 3.71
CA GLY A 641 12.34 -13.36 2.84
C GLY A 641 12.43 -11.96 3.45
N PHE A 642 12.24 -10.93 2.63
CA PHE A 642 12.44 -9.53 3.03
C PHE A 642 11.14 -8.72 3.00
N LEU A 643 10.87 -8.00 4.10
CA LEU A 643 9.80 -7.00 4.20
C LEU A 643 10.40 -5.62 3.98
N SER A 644 9.79 -4.78 3.15
CA SER A 644 10.21 -3.39 2.93
C SER A 644 8.99 -2.47 2.87
N TYR A 645 8.77 -1.70 3.94
CA TYR A 645 7.64 -0.76 4.01
C TYR A 645 8.07 0.66 4.29
N ILE A 646 7.36 1.61 3.68
CA ILE A 646 7.36 3.01 4.09
C ILE A 646 6.16 3.28 5.00
N THR A 647 6.40 3.72 6.23
CA THR A 647 5.36 3.97 7.25
C THR A 647 5.71 5.18 8.12
N PRO A 648 4.76 5.75 8.88
CA PRO A 648 5.09 6.78 9.87
C PRO A 648 6.00 6.21 10.98
N ASN A 649 6.95 7.01 11.46
CA ASN A 649 7.88 6.63 12.53
C ASN A 649 7.25 6.33 13.91
N ARG A 650 5.93 6.54 14.06
CA ARG A 650 5.22 6.47 15.34
C ARG A 650 5.43 5.14 16.05
N TYR A 651 5.39 4.02 15.32
CA TYR A 651 5.51 2.70 15.93
C TYR A 651 6.82 2.48 16.68
N LEU A 652 7.87 3.27 16.40
CA LEU A 652 9.14 3.20 17.13
C LEU A 652 9.05 3.71 18.57
N SER A 653 8.08 4.57 18.90
CA SER A 653 8.07 5.28 20.19
C SER A 653 6.72 5.35 20.90
N VAL A 654 5.59 5.20 20.19
CA VAL A 654 4.25 5.27 20.80
C VAL A 654 3.93 4.05 21.66
N LYS A 655 3.13 4.23 22.71
CA LYS A 655 2.75 3.16 23.66
C LYS A 655 2.03 1.97 22.99
N TYR A 656 1.06 2.24 22.11
CA TYR A 656 0.35 1.17 21.39
C TYR A 656 1.27 0.36 20.46
N GLY A 657 2.43 0.92 20.08
CA GLY A 657 3.41 0.25 19.23
C GLY A 657 4.23 -0.83 19.95
N LEU A 658 4.14 -0.95 21.28
CA LEU A 658 4.91 -1.95 22.04
C LEU A 658 4.69 -3.37 21.51
N ALA A 659 3.44 -3.78 21.29
CA ALA A 659 3.12 -5.11 20.77
C ALA A 659 3.72 -5.35 19.38
N LEU A 660 3.73 -4.33 18.53
CA LEU A 660 4.38 -4.41 17.22
C LEU A 660 5.90 -4.51 17.36
N ARG A 661 6.54 -3.68 18.19
CA ARG A 661 7.99 -3.75 18.42
C ARG A 661 8.40 -5.10 18.99
N ASP A 662 7.62 -5.64 19.92
CA ASP A 662 7.81 -6.99 20.47
C ASP A 662 7.80 -8.04 19.36
N PHE A 663 6.76 -8.01 18.53
CA PHE A 663 6.57 -8.93 17.41
C PHE A 663 7.70 -8.83 16.38
N LEU A 664 8.09 -7.61 15.96
CA LEU A 664 9.15 -7.41 14.98
C LEU A 664 10.52 -7.91 15.50
N ILE A 665 10.84 -7.65 16.77
CA ILE A 665 12.10 -8.10 17.38
C ILE A 665 12.14 -9.63 17.52
N GLU A 666 11.00 -10.28 17.74
CA GLU A 666 10.93 -11.74 17.88
C GLU A 666 10.96 -12.46 16.53
N LYS A 667 10.20 -11.96 15.55
CA LYS A 667 9.94 -12.64 14.28
C LYS A 667 10.81 -12.19 13.12
N ALA A 668 11.57 -11.11 13.27
CA ALA A 668 12.36 -10.54 12.18
C ALA A 668 13.73 -10.02 12.63
N ARG A 669 14.64 -9.94 11.66
CA ARG A 669 15.90 -9.21 11.77
C ARG A 669 15.77 -7.84 11.13
N PHE A 670 16.18 -6.80 11.84
CA PHE A 670 16.30 -5.46 11.26
C PHE A 670 17.49 -5.43 10.30
N ILE A 671 17.30 -4.90 9.10
CA ILE A 671 18.38 -4.75 8.11
C ILE A 671 18.71 -3.27 7.95
N VAL A 672 17.71 -2.47 7.60
CA VAL A 672 17.83 -1.01 7.46
C VAL A 672 16.58 -0.31 8.00
N VAL A 673 16.78 0.79 8.74
CA VAL A 673 15.71 1.76 9.05
C VAL A 673 16.14 3.14 8.53
N GLY A 674 15.49 3.62 7.48
CA GLY A 674 15.79 4.89 6.83
C GLY A 674 14.81 5.98 7.21
N ASP A 675 15.30 7.16 7.60
CA ASP A 675 14.47 8.31 7.96
C ASP A 675 14.42 9.34 6.84
N TYR A 676 13.22 9.54 6.28
CA TYR A 676 12.95 10.53 5.24
C TYR A 676 12.15 11.73 5.76
N SER A 677 12.00 11.87 7.09
CA SER A 677 11.22 12.94 7.73
C SER A 677 11.74 14.36 7.47
N ASN A 678 13.02 14.52 7.15
CA ASN A 678 13.62 15.83 6.86
C ASN A 678 13.26 16.40 5.50
N VAL A 679 12.64 15.60 4.62
CA VAL A 679 12.17 16.04 3.31
C VAL A 679 10.66 15.97 3.29
N GLN A 680 10.03 16.92 2.60
CA GLN A 680 8.59 16.85 2.30
C GLN A 680 8.33 15.77 1.24
N VAL A 681 8.55 14.51 1.62
CA VAL A 681 8.26 13.31 0.80
C VAL A 681 6.81 13.34 0.33
N PHE A 682 5.90 13.59 1.27
CA PHE A 682 4.49 13.76 1.02
C PHE A 682 4.13 15.23 1.22
N LYS A 683 4.15 16.01 0.13
CA LYS A 683 3.85 17.46 0.14
C LYS A 683 2.50 17.81 0.81
N GLU A 684 1.59 16.84 0.87
CA GLU A 684 0.19 16.99 1.27
C GLU A 684 -0.13 16.25 2.59
N ALA A 685 0.82 15.51 3.18
CA ALA A 685 0.64 14.81 4.45
C ALA A 685 1.79 15.14 5.41
N ALA A 686 1.47 15.79 6.53
CA ALA A 686 2.41 16.03 7.64
C ALA A 686 2.73 14.71 8.37
N THR A 687 3.48 13.84 7.70
CA THR A 687 3.95 12.56 8.23
C THR A 687 5.46 12.55 8.28
N TYR A 688 6.01 11.75 9.19
CA TYR A 688 7.45 11.51 9.34
C TYR A 688 7.75 10.10 8.80
N PRO A 689 7.88 9.94 7.48
CA PRO A 689 8.00 8.64 6.86
C PRO A 689 9.36 8.02 7.10
N ILE A 690 9.34 6.73 7.42
CA ILE A 690 10.52 5.90 7.55
C ILE A 690 10.37 4.65 6.68
N VAL A 691 11.49 4.23 6.08
CA VAL A 691 11.61 2.96 5.37
C VAL A 691 12.14 1.92 6.34
N SER A 692 11.43 0.81 6.50
CA SER A 692 11.84 -0.32 7.33
C SER A 692 12.07 -1.55 6.46
N ILE A 693 13.33 -1.98 6.33
CA ILE A 693 13.72 -3.22 5.67
C ILE A 693 14.05 -4.26 6.73
N LEU A 694 13.25 -5.33 6.77
CA LEU A 694 13.35 -6.42 7.73
C LEU A 694 13.51 -7.74 6.99
N GLN A 695 14.17 -8.73 7.60
CA GLN A 695 14.23 -10.09 7.09
C GLN A 695 13.42 -11.00 8.01
N LYS A 696 12.50 -11.80 7.46
CA LYS A 696 11.78 -12.82 8.21
C LYS A 696 12.76 -13.90 8.64
N LYS A 697 13.13 -13.87 9.91
CA LYS A 697 14.07 -14.80 10.50
C LYS A 697 13.91 -14.76 12.01
N SER A 698 13.54 -15.90 12.59
CA SER A 698 13.49 -16.03 14.04
C SER A 698 14.89 -15.78 14.64
N ASN A 699 14.94 -15.08 15.77
CA ASN A 699 16.19 -14.58 16.31
C ASN A 699 17.08 -15.73 16.84
N GLN A 700 18.15 -16.02 16.10
CA GLN A 700 19.28 -16.81 16.58
C GLN A 700 20.53 -15.91 16.55
N GLY A 701 20.93 -15.43 17.73
CA GLY A 701 22.17 -14.68 17.92
C GLY A 701 22.10 -13.17 17.67
N ASN A 702 23.25 -12.53 17.91
CA ASN A 702 23.42 -11.09 17.75
C ASN A 702 23.79 -10.72 16.31
N TYR A 703 23.23 -9.64 15.77
CA TYR A 703 23.51 -9.15 14.42
C TYR A 703 23.63 -7.63 14.39
N CYS A 704 24.15 -7.10 13.28
CA CYS A 704 24.23 -5.66 13.05
C CYS A 704 23.14 -5.23 12.06
N PHE A 705 22.57 -4.05 12.29
CA PHE A 705 21.66 -3.40 11.36
C PHE A 705 22.08 -1.94 11.13
N LYS A 706 21.58 -1.33 10.07
CA LYS A 706 21.90 0.05 9.70
C LYS A 706 20.70 0.96 9.90
N SER A 707 20.97 2.23 10.12
CA SER A 707 19.98 3.29 9.91
C SER A 707 20.61 4.44 9.14
N PHE A 708 19.78 5.30 8.60
CA PHE A 708 20.23 6.57 8.06
C PHE A 708 19.19 7.64 8.28
N THR A 709 19.64 8.89 8.25
CA THR A 709 18.76 10.04 8.10
C THR A 709 19.07 10.71 6.77
N PHE A 710 18.03 10.94 5.97
CA PHE A 710 18.12 11.69 4.73
C PHE A 710 18.29 13.18 5.06
N VAL A 711 19.30 13.81 4.49
CA VAL A 711 19.66 15.20 4.81
C VAL A 711 19.10 16.17 3.77
N ASP A 712 19.25 15.86 2.48
CA ASP A 712 18.79 16.70 1.37
C ASP A 712 18.55 15.88 0.09
N GLU A 713 17.93 16.51 -0.92
CA GLU A 713 17.60 15.91 -2.23
C GLU A 713 18.82 15.50 -3.08
N LEU A 714 20.07 15.66 -2.59
CA LEU A 714 21.30 15.24 -3.27
C LEU A 714 21.79 13.86 -2.81
N ASP A 715 20.90 13.03 -2.26
CA ASP A 715 21.22 11.70 -1.72
C ASP A 715 22.30 11.73 -0.62
N ASN A 716 22.34 12.81 0.18
CA ASN A 716 23.19 12.87 1.35
C ASN A 716 22.54 12.09 2.51
N PHE A 717 23.16 10.97 2.88
CA PHE A 717 22.73 10.11 3.97
C PHE A 717 23.72 10.15 5.14
N GLU A 718 23.22 10.39 6.36
CA GLU A 718 24.01 10.16 7.57
C GLU A 718 23.79 8.71 8.04
N TRP A 719 24.70 7.81 7.67
CA TRP A 719 24.62 6.39 8.03
C TRP A 719 25.05 6.13 9.46
N ARG A 720 24.34 5.19 10.11
CA ARG A 720 24.60 4.72 11.47
C ARG A 720 24.50 3.20 11.50
N LYS A 721 25.28 2.58 12.39
CA LYS A 721 25.33 1.12 12.57
C LYS A 721 25.02 0.79 14.02
N PHE A 722 24.15 -0.19 14.22
CA PHE A 722 23.69 -0.62 15.53
C PHE A 722 23.85 -2.12 15.71
N ASP A 723 24.07 -2.51 16.96
CA ASP A 723 24.02 -3.89 17.43
C ASP A 723 22.58 -4.24 17.83
N SER A 724 22.11 -5.44 17.46
CA SER A 724 20.71 -5.85 17.70
C SER A 724 20.35 -5.92 19.20
N LYS A 725 21.32 -6.02 20.11
CA LYS A 725 21.06 -5.95 21.57
C LYS A 725 20.44 -4.62 21.98
N LEU A 726 20.64 -3.57 21.19
CA LEU A 726 20.06 -2.26 21.45
C LEU A 726 18.54 -2.23 21.24
N LEU A 727 17.97 -3.18 20.48
CA LEU A 727 16.53 -3.24 20.24
C LEU A 727 15.71 -3.52 21.50
N THR A 728 16.33 -4.14 22.51
CA THR A 728 15.72 -4.42 23.82
C THR A 728 16.36 -3.61 24.96
N TYR A 729 17.19 -2.62 24.63
CA TYR A 729 17.99 -1.88 25.61
C TYR A 729 17.16 -0.86 26.41
N LEU A 730 16.25 -0.14 25.75
CA LEU A 730 15.35 0.80 26.41
C LEU A 730 14.07 0.11 26.89
N SER A 731 13.49 0.62 27.99
CA SER A 731 12.17 0.20 28.48
C SER A 731 11.10 0.34 27.40
N ASP A 732 10.05 -0.48 27.46
CA ASP A 732 8.98 -0.57 26.45
C ASP A 732 9.50 -0.78 25.01
N ARG A 733 10.72 -1.32 24.88
CA ARG A 733 11.44 -1.51 23.62
C ARG A 733 11.39 -0.26 22.75
N LEU A 734 11.64 0.92 23.32
CA LEU A 734 11.63 2.17 22.54
C LEU A 734 12.75 2.14 21.50
N LEU A 735 12.40 2.32 20.22
CA LEU A 735 13.31 2.22 19.07
C LEU A 735 13.56 3.57 18.37
N GLY A 736 12.93 4.66 18.84
CA GLY A 736 13.10 5.99 18.24
C GLY A 736 14.55 6.47 18.20
N PHE A 737 15.42 5.93 19.06
CA PHE A 737 16.84 6.23 19.06
C PHE A 737 17.57 5.84 17.77
N ILE A 738 17.04 4.85 17.02
CA ILE A 738 17.63 4.37 15.77
C ILE A 738 17.74 5.52 14.76
N LEU A 739 16.82 6.50 14.83
CA LEU A 739 16.78 7.64 13.92
C LEU A 739 17.63 8.82 14.42
N SER A 740 18.15 8.76 15.65
CA SER A 740 18.81 9.89 16.30
C SER A 740 20.34 9.76 16.30
N SER A 741 21.02 10.77 15.75
CA SER A 741 22.48 10.93 15.90
C SER A 741 22.91 11.15 17.34
N LYS A 742 21.98 11.52 18.25
CA LYS A 742 22.26 11.77 19.67
C LYS A 742 22.19 10.51 20.54
N PHE A 743 21.93 9.33 19.97
CA PHE A 743 21.85 8.10 20.75
C PHE A 743 23.07 7.81 21.64
N PRO A 744 24.34 8.08 21.24
CA PRO A 744 25.47 7.88 22.14
C PRO A 744 25.35 8.62 23.47
N LEU A 745 24.74 9.81 23.47
CA LEU A 745 24.45 10.57 24.68
C LEU A 745 23.33 9.91 25.49
N THR A 746 22.23 9.52 24.85
CA THR A 746 21.12 8.81 25.50
C THR A 746 21.60 7.50 26.15
N LYS A 747 22.44 6.75 25.44
CA LYS A 747 23.04 5.52 25.96
C LYS A 747 23.86 5.79 27.21
N LYS A 748 24.75 6.80 27.18
CA LYS A 748 25.52 7.22 28.36
C LYS A 748 24.62 7.60 29.53
N ILE A 749 23.52 8.32 29.29
CA ILE A 749 22.56 8.66 30.35
C ILE A 749 21.97 7.38 30.95
N VAL A 750 21.48 6.45 30.13
CA VAL A 750 20.88 5.21 30.62
C VAL A 750 21.89 4.32 31.36
N ASP A 751 23.11 4.17 30.83
CA ASP A 751 24.17 3.36 31.44
C ASP A 751 24.66 3.94 32.79
N ASN A 752 24.53 5.25 33.00
CA ASN A 752 25.09 5.96 34.17
C ASN A 752 24.02 6.64 35.04
N SER A 753 22.73 6.36 34.83
CA SER A 753 21.63 6.90 35.64
C SER A 753 20.90 5.79 36.39
N VAL A 754 20.31 6.16 37.53
CA VAL A 754 19.40 5.29 38.28
C VAL A 754 17.98 5.73 37.97
N SER A 755 17.11 4.77 37.65
CA SER A 755 15.69 5.04 37.48
C SER A 755 15.11 5.65 38.76
N LEU A 756 14.43 6.79 38.67
CA LEU A 756 13.77 7.40 39.83
C LEU A 756 12.73 6.47 40.45
N LEU A 757 12.14 5.54 39.68
CA LEU A 757 11.23 4.52 40.20
C LEU A 757 11.92 3.49 41.11
N ASN A 758 13.24 3.32 40.97
CA ASN A 758 14.02 2.50 41.89
C ASN A 758 14.38 3.26 43.17
N ALA A 759 14.32 4.60 43.13
CA ALA A 759 14.57 5.43 44.29
C ALA A 759 13.34 5.49 45.20
N GLY A 760 12.12 5.51 44.67
CA GLY A 760 10.89 5.57 45.47
C GLY A 760 9.62 5.64 44.62
N ILE A 761 8.49 5.91 45.25
CA ILE A 761 7.19 6.04 44.59
C ILE A 761 7.06 7.46 44.01
N ILE A 762 6.82 7.56 42.71
CA ILE A 762 6.59 8.84 42.03
C ILE A 762 5.10 9.05 41.82
N ASN A 763 4.58 10.17 42.32
CA ASN A 763 3.19 10.57 42.15
C ASN A 763 3.07 12.05 41.78
N ALA A 764 2.02 12.40 41.04
CA ALA A 764 1.58 13.80 40.98
C ALA A 764 1.12 14.22 42.38
N THR A 765 1.54 15.42 42.83
CA THR A 765 1.14 15.94 44.15
C THR A 765 -0.36 16.18 44.22
N SER A 766 -0.95 16.62 43.10
CA SER A 766 -2.39 16.76 42.88
C SER A 766 -2.76 16.49 41.41
N THR A 767 -3.98 16.02 41.19
CA THR A 767 -4.63 16.00 39.88
C THR A 767 -5.10 17.40 39.50
N ALA A 768 -5.40 17.63 38.22
CA ALA A 768 -5.90 18.93 37.76
C ALA A 768 -7.19 19.34 38.49
N ALA A 769 -8.12 18.40 38.71
CA ALA A 769 -9.36 18.65 39.44
C ALA A 769 -9.13 18.97 40.93
N GLU A 770 -8.22 18.25 41.60
CA GLU A 770 -7.85 18.54 42.99
C GLU A 770 -7.18 19.91 43.11
N ALA A 771 -6.24 20.23 42.22
CA ALA A 771 -5.62 21.55 42.17
C ALA A 771 -6.69 22.65 42.01
N ASP A 772 -7.66 22.42 41.11
CA ASP A 772 -8.78 23.34 40.89
C ASP A 772 -9.63 23.56 42.15
N ALA A 773 -9.86 22.50 42.92
CA ALA A 773 -10.61 22.56 44.17
C ALA A 773 -9.83 23.23 45.31
N PHE A 774 -8.50 23.11 45.35
CA PHE A 774 -7.67 23.68 46.41
C PHE A 774 -7.57 25.21 46.36
N HIS A 775 -7.77 25.84 45.19
CA HIS A 775 -7.68 27.31 45.04
C HIS A 775 -8.54 28.09 46.03
N GLN A 776 -9.75 27.60 46.34
CA GLN A 776 -10.68 28.29 47.25
C GLN A 776 -10.27 28.22 48.72
N TYR A 777 -9.31 27.34 49.07
CA TYR A 777 -8.86 27.10 50.44
C TYR A 777 -7.47 27.68 50.72
N ILE A 778 -6.84 28.32 49.74
CA ILE A 778 -5.53 28.96 49.91
C ILE A 778 -5.67 30.11 50.92
N ASN A 779 -4.83 30.10 51.95
CA ASN A 779 -4.78 31.13 52.99
C ASN A 779 -3.35 31.66 53.20
N GLN A 780 -3.15 32.65 54.08
CA GLN A 780 -1.83 33.20 54.43
C GLN A 780 -1.49 33.05 55.93
N GLN A 781 -2.20 32.20 56.65
CA GLN A 781 -2.10 32.05 58.10
C GLN A 781 -1.39 30.74 58.49
N ASP A 782 -2.00 29.60 58.18
CA ASP A 782 -1.52 28.28 58.62
C ASP A 782 -1.85 27.13 57.65
N GLY A 783 -1.13 26.03 57.82
CA GLY A 783 -1.31 24.80 57.05
C GLY A 783 -0.01 24.26 56.47
N PHE A 784 -0.12 23.47 55.40
CA PHE A 784 1.02 23.11 54.56
C PHE A 784 1.44 24.32 53.72
N LYS A 785 2.75 24.60 53.63
CA LYS A 785 3.29 25.64 52.77
C LYS A 785 2.96 25.28 51.32
N LEU A 786 2.17 26.12 50.66
CA LEU A 786 1.70 25.82 49.31
C LEU A 786 2.73 26.28 48.28
N ILE A 787 3.16 25.36 47.43
CA ILE A 787 4.09 25.64 46.32
C ILE A 787 3.51 25.20 44.98
N ASN A 788 4.04 25.76 43.89
CA ASN A 788 3.81 25.28 42.53
C ASN A 788 5.15 25.14 41.79
N THR A 789 5.09 24.75 40.51
CA THR A 789 6.28 24.61 39.65
C THR A 789 7.17 25.87 39.65
N GLY A 790 6.60 27.08 39.72
CA GLY A 790 7.36 28.33 39.69
C GLY A 790 8.02 28.72 41.01
N THR A 791 7.74 28.01 42.11
CA THR A 791 8.34 28.27 43.44
C THR A 791 9.36 27.20 43.86
N ILE A 792 9.75 26.35 42.92
CA ILE A 792 10.75 25.30 43.11
C ILE A 792 12.00 25.71 42.34
N ASP A 793 13.15 25.67 43.01
CA ASP A 793 14.45 25.89 42.41
C ASP A 793 15.32 24.64 42.64
N ARG A 794 16.54 24.63 42.11
CA ARG A 794 17.49 23.54 42.30
C ARG A 794 17.93 23.47 43.77
N TYR A 795 17.52 22.41 44.44
CA TYR A 795 17.80 22.09 45.85
C TYR A 795 17.11 23.00 46.88
N SER A 796 16.22 23.89 46.46
CA SER A 796 15.50 24.78 47.38
C SER A 796 14.12 25.18 46.87
N THR A 797 13.35 25.87 47.71
CA THR A 797 12.10 26.54 47.31
C THR A 797 12.23 28.04 47.48
N THR A 798 11.61 28.79 46.59
CA THR A 798 11.48 30.25 46.70
C THR A 798 10.22 30.67 47.47
N TRP A 799 9.54 29.74 48.14
CA TRP A 799 8.38 30.03 48.99
C TRP A 799 8.74 31.10 50.04
N GLY A 800 7.98 32.19 50.08
CA GLY A 800 8.26 33.35 50.95
C GLY A 800 9.26 34.35 50.40
N ILE A 801 9.92 34.05 49.28
CA ILE A 801 10.87 34.92 48.57
C ILE A 801 10.21 35.44 47.30
N GLU A 802 9.69 34.53 46.48
CA GLU A 802 8.96 34.84 45.25
C GLU A 802 7.46 34.55 45.42
N PRO A 803 6.58 35.36 44.81
CA PRO A 803 5.16 35.14 44.91
C PRO A 803 4.74 33.94 44.05
N LEU A 804 4.03 32.99 44.67
CA LEU A 804 3.27 31.99 43.97
C LEU A 804 2.13 32.66 43.20
N ILE A 805 2.07 32.43 41.89
CA ILE A 805 0.97 32.91 41.04
C ILE A 805 -0.05 31.79 40.86
N ASP A 806 -1.29 32.08 41.22
CA ASP A 806 -2.40 31.16 41.07
C ASP A 806 -3.69 31.89 40.65
N LYS A 807 -4.34 31.44 39.58
CA LYS A 807 -5.50 32.12 38.94
C LYS A 807 -5.36 33.66 38.85
N LYS A 808 -4.17 34.14 38.49
CA LYS A 808 -3.76 35.57 38.40
C LYS A 808 -3.61 36.31 39.73
N GLN A 809 -3.84 35.67 40.87
CA GLN A 809 -3.52 36.19 42.19
C GLN A 809 -2.08 35.84 42.58
N LYS A 810 -1.44 36.69 43.38
CA LYS A 810 -0.06 36.52 43.85
C LYS A 810 -0.05 36.33 45.37
N TYR A 811 0.59 35.26 45.83
CA TYR A 811 0.73 34.95 47.24
C TYR A 811 2.21 34.80 47.61
N LEU A 812 2.70 35.58 48.58
CA LEU A 812 4.10 35.46 49.01
C LEU A 812 4.31 34.27 49.97
N LYS A 813 3.40 34.07 50.92
CA LYS A 813 3.43 32.96 51.89
C LYS A 813 2.09 32.22 51.92
N PRO A 814 1.67 31.57 50.82
CA PRO A 814 0.43 30.83 50.78
C PRO A 814 0.53 29.52 51.56
N PHE A 815 -0.58 29.14 52.18
CA PHE A 815 -0.77 27.86 52.84
C PHE A 815 -2.04 27.16 52.35
N LEU A 816 -2.03 25.84 52.43
CA LEU A 816 -3.19 24.99 52.25
C LEU A 816 -3.54 24.33 53.59
N PRO A 817 -4.78 24.45 54.11
CA PRO A 817 -5.13 23.98 55.44
C PRO A 817 -4.78 22.49 55.65
N LYS A 818 -4.23 22.16 56.82
CA LYS A 818 -4.00 20.76 57.24
C LYS A 818 -5.34 20.09 57.65
N ASN A 819 -6.27 19.98 56.71
CA ASN A 819 -7.61 19.44 56.93
C ASN A 819 -7.87 18.23 56.01
N ARG A 820 -8.21 17.07 56.61
CA ARG A 820 -8.46 15.81 55.90
C ARG A 820 -9.70 15.84 55.02
N GLU A 821 -10.73 16.61 55.37
CA GLU A 821 -11.94 16.74 54.55
C GLU A 821 -11.67 17.54 53.28
N ILE A 822 -10.78 18.54 53.35
CA ILE A 822 -10.40 19.38 52.21
C ILE A 822 -9.45 18.62 51.28
N LEU A 823 -8.43 17.96 51.83
CA LEU A 823 -7.36 17.33 51.07
C LEU A 823 -7.70 15.91 50.60
N GLY A 824 -8.56 15.21 51.33
CA GLY A 824 -8.67 13.76 51.24
C GLY A 824 -7.50 13.06 51.96
N GLU A 825 -7.76 11.85 52.46
CA GLU A 825 -6.80 11.11 53.31
C GLU A 825 -5.45 10.89 52.59
N ASN A 826 -5.48 10.48 51.31
CA ASN A 826 -4.25 10.21 50.55
C ASN A 826 -3.35 11.44 50.40
N ARG A 827 -3.92 12.63 50.16
CA ARG A 827 -3.13 13.87 49.99
C ARG A 827 -2.65 14.41 51.32
N PHE A 828 -3.47 14.32 52.36
CA PHE A 828 -3.06 14.69 53.70
C PHE A 828 -1.81 13.89 54.14
N GLN A 829 -1.83 12.57 53.92
CA GLN A 829 -0.68 11.70 54.21
C GLN A 829 0.52 12.01 53.31
N LEU A 830 0.31 12.17 51.99
CA LEU A 830 1.38 12.48 51.05
C LEU A 830 2.07 13.81 51.40
N TYR A 831 1.30 14.88 51.64
CA TYR A 831 1.83 16.19 52.00
C TYR A 831 2.51 16.19 53.36
N GLY A 832 2.03 15.39 54.32
CA GLY A 832 2.69 15.20 55.61
C GLY A 832 3.90 14.26 55.61
N SER A 833 4.24 13.65 54.46
CA SER A 833 5.36 12.71 54.36
C SER A 833 6.63 13.36 53.81
N LYS A 834 7.78 12.80 54.20
CA LYS A 834 9.08 13.09 53.61
C LYS A 834 9.05 12.79 52.11
N LYS A 835 9.42 13.77 51.29
CA LYS A 835 9.32 13.69 49.83
C LYS A 835 10.29 14.64 49.13
N ILE A 836 10.62 14.35 47.88
CA ILE A 836 11.30 15.28 46.98
C ILE A 836 10.26 15.84 46.02
N LEU A 837 10.17 17.15 45.92
CA LEU A 837 9.20 17.86 45.06
C LEU A 837 9.91 18.34 43.81
N PHE A 838 9.32 18.09 42.64
CA PHE A 838 9.88 18.40 41.31
C PHE A 838 9.00 19.42 40.57
N ALA A 839 9.65 20.42 39.98
CA ALA A 839 9.04 21.26 38.97
C ALA A 839 8.60 20.42 37.75
N LYS A 840 7.36 20.58 37.26
CA LYS A 840 6.87 19.81 36.08
C LYS A 840 7.48 20.29 34.76
N ILE A 841 7.77 21.58 34.64
CA ILE A 841 8.26 22.21 33.40
C ILE A 841 9.39 23.15 33.81
N ALA A 842 10.63 22.76 33.52
CA ALA A 842 11.83 23.52 33.81
C ALA A 842 12.90 23.25 32.74
N LEU A 843 13.83 24.20 32.56
CA LEU A 843 14.95 24.04 31.62
C LEU A 843 16.03 23.07 32.13
N GLY A 844 16.00 22.76 33.43
CA GLY A 844 16.82 21.73 34.07
C GLY A 844 16.06 21.04 35.20
N THR A 845 16.70 20.10 35.89
CA THR A 845 16.08 19.46 37.06
C THR A 845 16.05 20.44 38.24
N GLU A 846 14.85 20.94 38.54
CA GLU A 846 14.54 21.78 39.70
C GLU A 846 13.71 20.97 40.69
N ALA A 847 14.31 20.70 41.85
CA ALA A 847 13.71 19.88 42.89
C ALA A 847 14.36 20.16 44.24
N PHE A 848 13.61 19.99 45.32
CA PHE A 848 14.13 20.08 46.68
C PHE A 848 13.56 18.97 47.58
N LEU A 849 14.30 18.64 48.64
CA LEU A 849 13.88 17.67 49.66
C LEU A 849 13.01 18.38 50.71
N ASP A 850 11.77 17.95 50.82
CA ASP A 850 10.89 18.25 51.95
C ASP A 850 11.04 17.14 52.99
N GLU A 851 11.95 17.36 53.93
CA GLU A 851 12.30 16.37 54.95
C GLU A 851 11.19 16.17 56.00
N GLU A 852 10.50 17.26 56.36
CA GLU A 852 9.51 17.30 57.45
C GLU A 852 8.06 17.11 56.98
N GLY A 853 7.82 17.08 55.66
CA GLY A 853 6.45 17.01 55.15
C GLY A 853 5.68 18.32 55.34
N ASP A 854 6.36 19.45 55.11
CA ASP A 854 5.82 20.78 55.34
C ASP A 854 5.04 21.34 54.14
N TYR A 855 5.29 20.79 52.95
CA TYR A 855 4.85 21.38 51.71
C TYR A 855 3.71 20.61 51.05
N ALA A 856 2.67 21.36 50.67
CA ALA A 856 1.64 20.92 49.75
C ALA A 856 1.90 21.56 48.39
N SER A 857 1.48 20.92 47.31
CA SER A 857 1.72 21.48 45.99
C SER A 857 0.61 21.28 44.99
N ILE A 858 0.35 22.36 44.25
CA ILE A 858 -0.48 22.36 43.05
C ILE A 858 0.42 22.30 41.81
N ASN A 859 0.13 21.36 40.90
CA ASN A 859 0.83 21.20 39.63
C ASN A 859 2.31 20.81 39.68
N THR A 860 2.73 20.01 40.66
CA THR A 860 4.09 19.42 40.70
C THR A 860 4.04 17.90 40.72
N ASN A 861 5.21 17.26 40.65
CA ASN A 861 5.36 15.84 40.91
C ASN A 861 6.20 15.66 42.17
N CYS A 862 6.05 14.54 42.85
CA CYS A 862 6.88 14.19 43.99
C CYS A 862 7.39 12.76 43.90
N LEU A 863 8.58 12.54 44.44
CA LEU A 863 9.09 11.22 44.83
C LEU A 863 8.90 11.11 46.35
N HIS A 864 8.29 10.05 46.83
CA HIS A 864 8.11 9.80 48.26
C HIS A 864 8.33 8.31 48.54
N SER A 865 8.34 7.93 49.83
CA SER A 865 8.53 6.53 50.23
C SER A 865 9.81 5.92 49.66
N PHE A 866 10.91 6.68 49.75
CA PHE A 866 12.26 6.30 49.34
C PHE A 866 13.16 6.03 50.56
#